data_AF-A0A8C2ZHH1-F1
#
_entry.id   AF-A0A8C2ZHH1-F1
#
_cell.length_a   1.000
_cell.length_b   1.000
_cell.length_c   1.000
_cell.angle_alpha   90.00
_cell.angle_beta   90.00
_cell.angle_gamma   90.00
#
_symmetry.space_group_name_H-M   'P 1'
#
loop_
_entity.id
_entity.type
_entity.pdbx_description
1 polymer ?
#
loop_
_entity_poly.entity_id
_entity_poly.type
_entity_poly.pdbx_seq_one_letter_code
_entity_poly.pdbx_strand_id
1 'polypeptide(L)'
;MKCLLIASESAEVLFHWTDPEFLQNVQAQYGASQEDGQGLPAFEDSISTLFAPIIISCSTMVDRLEDSYTSFTTENNHIYILHQFDECLYIAVNGDGEEGEGDLRRKIYVMKKMIEVLFGMVTLSSNLLRKELRPQDTEQRARLWKLLQSLLETYSHLRENDQSFLVEAVERLIHPTLCEQCIEFLERRLVQQLNSSVERAGEEVMHAFILVHTKLLAFYSSRNASALATSDLLVLIIMAQNMYPSNTDQDDPNPEVENSTSGSGPESFYTPEPSPTDRDSSRDKPVRGPVFEFVDPDVQMAEDSLRTLEVPPPDPSTPRRVFLDVSLKDVLYPMMPHSMYCLPLWPGITLVLLTKIPTSAVAMSVYTFLEAFAKLEKRLSEGQEGSAATRGQRTIHEVRSKLDKFIKALGPSEIQSGQLQKDWTEFKNLAFTRGGPGFSRNLIPSCKKMKTQLCGVYRQCFLLQSGPSDIPQRLSPGLQERAQTMVREKLMDWKDFLLVKSKRNITMVSYPDFPGLIHFICVDRSTGQMIAPSLNLTERNTSELGTGPLAHFIKRKVWGLVNTTRRYLQKGYSTVTLRDGDFYFCYFLWFENETGFKLEAGDIPVLPDDSAPIGMLAWDYYRKLLRYYSKNHQGEVVKCYELLTVHLGVIPTEIILQHCRQLASKLWEPSRNPLL
;
A
#
# COMPACT_ATOMS: atom_id res chain seq x y z
N MET A 1 17.30 -13.76 7.22
CA MET A 1 16.01 -14.17 7.82
C MET A 1 15.13 -12.97 8.09
N LYS A 2 13.86 -13.01 7.68
CA LYS A 2 12.89 -11.91 7.78
C LYS A 2 11.49 -12.45 8.11
N CYS A 3 10.76 -11.74 8.98
CA CYS A 3 9.39 -12.13 9.36
C CYS A 3 8.51 -10.90 9.63
N LEU A 4 7.24 -10.96 9.26
CA LEU A 4 6.18 -10.05 9.71
C LEU A 4 5.01 -10.87 10.27
N LEU A 5 4.58 -10.56 11.49
CA LEU A 5 3.55 -11.28 12.23
C LEU A 5 2.48 -10.31 12.73
N ILE A 6 1.22 -10.74 12.73
CA ILE A 6 0.13 -10.08 13.44
C ILE A 6 -0.43 -11.08 14.44
N ALA A 7 -0.49 -10.70 15.72
CA ALA A 7 -1.00 -11.53 16.80
C ALA A 7 -2.06 -10.80 17.62
N SER A 8 -2.92 -11.56 18.27
CA SER A 8 -3.84 -11.07 19.30
C SER A 8 -3.17 -11.00 20.67
N GLU A 9 -3.79 -10.30 21.63
CA GLU A 9 -3.39 -10.30 23.05
C GLU A 9 -3.31 -11.72 23.65
N SER A 10 -4.11 -12.67 23.17
CA SER A 10 -4.07 -14.07 23.61
C SER A 10 -2.96 -14.90 22.95
N ALA A 11 -1.96 -14.25 22.35
CA ALA A 11 -0.87 -14.88 21.59
C ALA A 11 -1.32 -15.78 20.41
N GLU A 12 -2.54 -15.60 19.90
CA GLU A 12 -2.96 -16.27 18.67
C GLU A 12 -2.43 -15.51 17.45
N VAL A 13 -1.76 -16.24 16.56
CA VAL A 13 -1.26 -15.72 15.28
C VAL A 13 -2.42 -15.52 14.30
N LEU A 14 -2.65 -14.27 13.92
CA LEU A 14 -3.71 -13.86 12.99
C LEU A 14 -3.25 -13.80 11.54
N PHE A 15 -1.96 -13.54 11.31
CA PHE A 15 -1.33 -13.50 10.01
C PHE A 15 0.19 -13.61 10.17
N HIS A 16 0.87 -14.18 9.16
CA HIS A 16 2.33 -14.21 9.10
C HIS A 16 2.84 -14.13 7.66
N TRP A 17 4.03 -13.54 7.50
CA TRP A 17 4.88 -13.62 6.33
C TRP A 17 6.31 -13.92 6.80
N THR A 18 7.00 -14.79 6.08
CA THR A 18 8.36 -15.23 6.40
C THR A 18 9.14 -15.42 5.11
N ASP A 19 10.41 -15.04 5.10
CA ASP A 19 11.31 -15.41 3.99
C ASP A 19 11.70 -16.91 4.06
N PRO A 20 12.23 -17.50 2.97
CA PRO A 20 12.62 -18.91 2.95
C PRO A 20 13.68 -19.26 4.01
N GLU A 21 14.57 -18.31 4.34
CA GLU A 21 15.62 -18.50 5.33
C GLU A 21 15.04 -18.61 6.76
N PHE A 22 14.05 -17.78 7.11
CA PHE A 22 13.34 -17.87 8.38
C PHE A 22 12.61 -19.20 8.51
N LEU A 23 11.92 -19.63 7.44
CA LEU A 23 11.25 -20.93 7.40
C LEU A 23 12.23 -22.08 7.68
N GLN A 24 13.38 -22.09 7.02
CA GLN A 24 14.42 -23.11 7.23
C GLN A 24 14.97 -23.09 8.66
N ASN A 25 15.19 -21.90 9.23
CA ASN A 25 15.69 -21.75 10.59
C ASN A 25 14.71 -22.30 11.64
N VAL A 26 13.42 -21.96 11.52
CA VAL A 26 12.37 -22.49 12.40
C VAL A 26 12.24 -24.01 12.26
N GLN A 27 12.31 -24.54 11.03
CA GLN A 27 12.30 -25.98 10.78
C GLN A 27 13.52 -26.69 11.39
N ALA A 28 14.72 -26.09 11.34
CA ALA A 28 15.90 -26.64 11.98
C ALA A 28 15.78 -26.64 13.51
N GLN A 29 15.23 -25.57 14.09
CA GLN A 29 15.10 -25.40 15.54
C GLN A 29 14.05 -26.34 16.16
N TYR A 30 12.89 -26.51 15.50
CA TYR A 30 11.77 -27.27 16.04
C TYR A 30 11.56 -28.64 15.37
N GLY A 31 12.15 -28.87 14.19
CA GLY A 31 12.06 -30.14 13.46
C GLY A 31 13.07 -31.21 13.90
N ALA A 32 14.18 -30.82 14.55
CA ALA A 32 15.18 -31.76 15.06
C ALA A 32 14.88 -32.28 16.49
N SER A 33 13.89 -31.69 17.17
CA SER A 33 13.64 -31.87 18.60
C SER A 33 12.63 -32.98 18.98
N GLN A 34 12.26 -33.88 18.07
CA GLN A 34 11.40 -35.03 18.40
C GLN A 34 11.98 -36.35 17.86
N GLU A 35 12.55 -37.17 18.74
CA GLU A 35 13.00 -38.53 18.45
C GLU A 35 11.88 -39.60 18.51
N ASP A 36 10.62 -39.25 18.79
CA ASP A 36 9.55 -40.24 19.00
C ASP A 36 8.28 -39.95 18.18
N GLY A 37 8.21 -40.48 16.95
CA GLY A 37 6.98 -40.96 16.28
C GLY A 37 5.78 -40.01 16.07
N GLN A 38 5.84 -38.75 16.49
CA GLN A 38 4.83 -37.72 16.23
C GLN A 38 5.28 -36.91 15.00
N GLY A 39 4.40 -36.76 14.02
CA GLY A 39 4.70 -35.99 12.80
C GLY A 39 5.14 -34.56 13.11
N LEU A 40 5.89 -33.94 12.18
CA LEU A 40 6.39 -32.57 12.33
C LEU A 40 5.26 -31.62 12.78
N PRO A 41 5.47 -30.78 13.82
CA PRO A 41 4.48 -29.79 14.19
C PRO A 41 4.18 -28.89 12.99
N ALA A 42 2.91 -28.52 12.82
CA ALA A 42 2.56 -27.59 11.76
C ALA A 42 3.39 -26.30 11.93
N PHE A 43 3.84 -25.72 10.83
CA PHE A 43 4.69 -24.52 10.86
C PHE A 43 4.05 -23.38 11.67
N GLU A 44 2.73 -23.24 11.61
CA GLU A 44 1.95 -22.30 12.43
C GLU A 44 2.15 -22.51 13.94
N ASP A 45 2.24 -23.75 14.41
CA ASP A 45 2.41 -24.09 15.84
C ASP A 45 3.84 -23.74 16.30
N SER A 46 4.82 -23.96 15.43
CA SER A 46 6.22 -23.60 15.68
C SER A 46 6.38 -22.07 15.79
N ILE A 47 5.76 -21.30 14.89
CA ILE A 47 5.74 -19.83 14.98
C ILE A 47 5.03 -19.36 16.24
N SER A 48 3.88 -19.94 16.56
CA SER A 48 3.11 -19.57 17.75
C SER A 48 3.94 -19.80 19.01
N THR A 49 4.64 -20.93 19.10
CA THR A 49 5.55 -21.25 20.20
C THR A 49 6.71 -20.26 20.30
N LEU A 50 7.32 -19.90 19.17
CA LEU A 50 8.45 -18.97 19.12
C LEU A 50 8.09 -17.55 19.60
N PHE A 51 6.92 -17.04 19.18
CA PHE A 51 6.53 -15.66 19.48
C PHE A 51 5.67 -15.49 20.73
N ALA A 52 5.06 -16.56 21.27
CA ALA A 52 4.22 -16.47 22.47
C ALA A 52 4.91 -15.77 23.66
N PRO A 53 6.18 -16.07 24.01
CA PRO A 53 6.86 -15.37 25.11
C PRO A 53 6.98 -13.86 24.88
N ILE A 54 7.24 -13.45 23.64
CA ILE A 54 7.38 -12.03 23.25
C ILE A 54 6.02 -11.32 23.33
N ILE A 55 4.96 -11.97 22.83
CA ILE A 55 3.59 -11.41 22.85
C ILE A 55 3.08 -11.28 24.29
N ILE A 56 3.28 -12.30 25.12
CA ILE A 56 2.88 -12.31 26.52
C ILE A 56 3.66 -11.25 27.30
N SER A 57 4.98 -11.14 27.08
CA SER A 57 5.83 -10.12 27.70
C SER A 57 5.32 -8.71 27.37
N CYS A 58 5.12 -8.41 26.08
CA CYS A 58 4.61 -7.13 25.61
C CYS A 58 3.24 -6.81 26.24
N SER A 59 2.29 -7.74 26.19
CA SER A 59 0.94 -7.53 26.74
C SER A 59 0.97 -7.31 28.26
N THR A 60 1.80 -8.07 28.97
CA THR A 60 1.95 -7.94 30.44
C THR A 60 2.53 -6.59 30.83
N MET A 61 3.47 -6.05 30.06
CA MET A 61 4.03 -4.73 30.33
C MET A 61 3.02 -3.62 30.09
N VAL A 62 2.24 -3.69 29.00
CA VAL A 62 1.16 -2.73 28.73
C VAL A 62 0.15 -2.71 29.88
N ASP A 63 -0.26 -3.90 30.35
CA ASP A 63 -1.24 -4.04 31.44
C ASP A 63 -0.71 -3.52 32.79
N ARG A 64 0.59 -3.67 33.06
CA ARG A 64 1.19 -3.35 34.37
C ARG A 64 1.83 -1.98 34.45
N LEU A 65 2.37 -1.48 33.35
CA LEU A 65 3.23 -0.29 33.29
C LEU A 65 2.65 0.80 32.38
N GLU A 66 1.53 0.54 31.69
CA GLU A 66 0.94 1.43 30.66
C GLU A 66 1.91 1.79 29.52
N ASP A 67 2.98 1.02 29.36
CA ASP A 67 4.04 1.24 28.38
C ASP A 67 4.63 -0.10 27.90
N SER A 68 5.22 -0.11 26.71
CA SER A 68 5.88 -1.30 26.14
C SER A 68 7.11 -0.96 25.30
N TYR A 69 8.01 -1.93 25.16
CA TYR A 69 9.13 -1.79 24.22
C TYR A 69 8.61 -1.85 22.77
N THR A 70 9.08 -0.92 21.95
CA THR A 70 8.75 -0.86 20.52
C THR A 70 9.84 -1.44 19.62
N SER A 71 11.04 -1.64 20.18
CA SER A 71 12.16 -2.30 19.49
C SER A 71 13.11 -2.98 20.47
N PHE A 72 13.76 -4.05 20.03
CA PHE A 72 14.92 -4.63 20.69
C PHE A 72 15.81 -5.37 19.69
N THR A 73 17.08 -5.56 20.06
CA THR A 73 18.05 -6.31 19.26
C THR A 73 18.54 -7.52 20.05
N THR A 74 18.59 -8.69 19.43
CA THR A 74 19.08 -9.92 20.06
C THR A 74 20.61 -10.02 19.99
N GLU A 75 21.19 -10.97 20.73
CA GLU A 75 22.64 -11.26 20.69
C GLU A 75 23.14 -11.63 19.28
N ASN A 76 22.26 -12.19 18.44
CA ASN A 76 22.55 -12.52 17.05
C ASN A 76 22.37 -11.33 16.09
N ASN A 77 22.25 -10.10 16.63
CA ASN A 77 21.97 -8.88 15.88
C ASN A 77 20.64 -8.90 15.10
N HIS A 78 19.68 -9.74 15.49
CA HIS A 78 18.34 -9.68 14.91
C HIS A 78 17.56 -8.51 15.52
N ILE A 79 16.98 -7.69 14.67
CA ILE A 79 16.17 -6.53 15.07
C ILE A 79 14.71 -6.94 15.11
N TYR A 80 14.06 -6.70 16.24
CA TYR A 80 12.62 -6.90 16.43
C TYR A 80 11.97 -5.52 16.60
N ILE A 81 10.96 -5.22 15.79
CA ILE A 81 10.10 -4.04 15.94
C ILE A 81 8.70 -4.51 16.30
N LEU A 82 8.13 -3.89 17.32
CA LEU A 82 6.79 -4.19 17.82
C LEU A 82 5.95 -2.94 17.81
N HIS A 83 4.70 -3.08 17.38
CA HIS A 83 3.75 -1.99 17.43
C HIS A 83 2.35 -2.51 17.70
N GLN A 84 1.71 -1.98 18.74
CA GLN A 84 0.35 -2.33 19.10
C GLN A 84 -0.64 -1.37 18.42
N PHE A 85 -1.61 -1.94 17.72
CA PHE A 85 -2.77 -1.23 17.19
C PHE A 85 -4.03 -1.83 17.79
N ASP A 86 -4.70 -1.05 18.65
CA ASP A 86 -5.81 -1.55 19.47
C ASP A 86 -5.41 -2.85 20.20
N GLU A 87 -6.18 -3.93 20.07
CA GLU A 87 -5.91 -5.24 20.72
C GLU A 87 -5.06 -6.19 19.85
N CYS A 88 -4.40 -5.68 18.79
CA CYS A 88 -3.54 -6.46 17.89
C CYS A 88 -2.08 -6.00 17.95
N LEU A 89 -1.16 -6.94 18.11
CA LEU A 89 0.29 -6.71 18.13
C LEU A 89 0.90 -7.08 16.78
N TYR A 90 1.61 -6.13 16.16
CA TYR A 90 2.37 -6.34 14.94
C TYR A 90 3.85 -6.48 15.28
N ILE A 91 4.49 -7.51 14.75
CA ILE A 91 5.90 -7.80 15.01
C ILE A 91 6.62 -7.95 13.67
N ALA A 92 7.70 -7.20 13.47
CA ALA A 92 8.57 -7.32 12.30
C ALA A 92 9.99 -7.67 12.76
N VAL A 93 10.61 -8.63 12.08
CA VAL A 93 11.94 -9.17 12.41
C VAL A 93 12.83 -9.08 11.19
N ASN A 94 14.06 -8.59 11.39
CA ASN A 94 15.13 -8.72 10.42
C ASN A 94 16.39 -9.31 11.06
N GLY A 95 17.04 -10.27 10.39
CA GLY A 95 18.30 -10.88 10.81
C GLY A 95 19.43 -10.78 9.81
N ASP A 96 19.21 -10.28 8.59
CA ASP A 96 20.26 -10.21 7.54
C ASP A 96 21.00 -8.86 7.49
N GLY A 97 20.53 -7.86 8.25
CA GLY A 97 21.11 -6.52 8.28
C GLY A 97 20.80 -5.64 7.06
N GLU A 98 20.02 -6.11 6.07
CA GLU A 98 19.64 -5.31 4.90
C GLU A 98 18.62 -4.22 5.22
N GLU A 99 17.72 -4.50 6.17
CA GLU A 99 16.66 -3.60 6.61
C GLU A 99 16.91 -3.09 8.04
N GLY A 100 16.76 -1.78 8.23
CA GLY A 100 16.86 -1.14 9.55
C GLY A 100 15.50 -1.02 10.27
N GLU A 101 15.52 -0.47 11.48
CA GLU A 101 14.29 -0.28 12.28
C GLU A 101 13.20 0.50 11.54
N GLY A 102 13.58 1.56 10.81
CA GLY A 102 12.65 2.39 10.05
C GLY A 102 11.97 1.65 8.90
N ASP A 103 12.64 0.66 8.30
CA ASP A 103 12.10 -0.17 7.23
C ASP A 103 11.06 -1.16 7.78
N LEU A 104 11.39 -1.81 8.89
CA LEU A 104 10.50 -2.73 9.59
C LEU A 104 9.26 -2.03 10.13
N ARG A 105 9.44 -0.87 10.76
CA ARG A 105 8.30 -0.03 11.21
C ARG A 105 7.44 0.37 10.03
N ARG A 106 8.03 0.72 8.88
CA ARG A 106 7.27 1.04 7.68
C ARG A 106 6.47 -0.14 7.15
N LYS A 107 7.04 -1.35 7.10
CA LYS A 107 6.31 -2.57 6.71
C LYS A 107 5.08 -2.80 7.59
N ILE A 108 5.20 -2.63 8.91
CA ILE A 108 4.08 -2.74 9.85
C ILE A 108 2.95 -1.75 9.50
N TYR A 109 3.28 -0.47 9.33
CA TYR A 109 2.29 0.57 9.06
C TYR A 109 1.65 0.44 7.67
N VAL A 110 2.43 0.05 6.66
CA VAL A 110 1.90 -0.21 5.31
C VAL A 110 0.99 -1.44 5.32
N MET A 111 1.35 -2.49 6.06
CA MET A 111 0.47 -3.64 6.24
C MET A 111 -0.85 -3.25 6.91
N LYS A 112 -0.81 -2.42 7.96
CA LYS A 112 -2.02 -1.85 8.56
C LYS A 112 -2.86 -1.09 7.54
N LYS A 113 -2.27 -0.23 6.72
CA LYS A 113 -2.99 0.53 5.69
C LYS A 113 -3.60 -0.38 4.62
N MET A 114 -2.91 -1.45 4.22
CA MET A 114 -3.46 -2.44 3.29
C MET A 114 -4.66 -3.19 3.90
N ILE A 115 -4.57 -3.60 5.17
CA ILE A 115 -5.68 -4.22 5.92
C ILE A 115 -6.87 -3.25 6.02
N GLU A 116 -6.63 -1.96 6.26
CA GLU A 116 -7.66 -0.92 6.24
C GLU A 116 -8.37 -0.82 4.88
N VAL A 117 -7.62 -0.83 3.77
CA VAL A 117 -8.19 -0.77 2.42
C VAL A 117 -8.94 -2.06 2.06
N LEU A 118 -8.57 -3.21 2.62
CA LEU A 118 -9.23 -4.50 2.36
C LEU A 118 -10.45 -4.77 3.24
N PHE A 119 -10.46 -4.31 4.49
CA PHE A 119 -11.50 -4.65 5.48
C PHE A 119 -12.33 -3.46 5.97
N GLY A 120 -11.92 -2.23 5.65
CA GLY A 120 -12.69 -1.04 5.99
C GLY A 120 -12.89 -0.88 7.50
N MET A 121 -14.07 -0.37 7.90
CA MET A 121 -14.37 -0.08 9.31
C MET A 121 -14.37 -1.30 10.23
N VAL A 122 -14.30 -2.52 9.71
CA VAL A 122 -14.16 -3.72 10.54
C VAL A 122 -12.86 -3.70 11.34
N THR A 123 -11.83 -3.04 10.82
CA THR A 123 -10.55 -2.82 11.51
C THR A 123 -10.70 -2.03 12.82
N LEU A 124 -11.75 -1.22 12.99
CA LEU A 124 -12.02 -0.44 14.20
C LEU A 124 -12.56 -1.30 15.37
N SER A 125 -12.71 -2.61 15.14
CA SER A 125 -13.13 -3.59 16.13
C SER A 125 -12.20 -4.80 16.06
N SER A 126 -11.23 -4.88 16.98
CA SER A 126 -10.24 -5.97 17.04
C SER A 126 -10.87 -7.37 17.06
N ASN A 127 -12.00 -7.54 17.76
CA ASN A 127 -12.77 -8.79 17.77
C ASN A 127 -13.27 -9.25 16.39
N LEU A 128 -13.64 -8.31 15.51
CA LEU A 128 -14.09 -8.63 14.16
C LEU A 128 -12.89 -8.76 13.22
N LEU A 129 -11.89 -7.87 13.36
CA LEU A 129 -10.65 -7.96 12.62
C LEU A 129 -9.97 -9.31 12.79
N ARG A 130 -9.92 -9.85 14.02
CA ARG A 130 -9.42 -11.19 14.31
C ARG A 130 -10.13 -12.28 13.49
N LYS A 131 -11.46 -12.20 13.41
CA LYS A 131 -12.27 -13.15 12.63
C LYS A 131 -12.02 -13.03 11.12
N GLU A 132 -11.74 -11.81 10.65
CA GLU A 132 -11.42 -11.58 9.24
C GLU A 132 -10.01 -12.04 8.88
N LEU A 133 -9.01 -11.74 9.73
CA LEU A 133 -7.62 -12.13 9.49
C LEU A 133 -7.40 -13.64 9.64
N ARG A 134 -8.13 -14.30 10.54
CA ARG A 134 -8.08 -15.76 10.75
C ARG A 134 -9.48 -16.39 10.62
N PRO A 135 -9.99 -16.57 9.38
CA PRO A 135 -11.23 -17.30 9.15
C PRO A 135 -11.19 -18.73 9.72
N GLN A 136 -12.36 -19.25 10.12
CA GLN A 136 -12.48 -20.64 10.60
C GLN A 136 -12.26 -21.67 9.48
N ASP A 137 -12.63 -21.32 8.25
CA ASP A 137 -12.35 -22.12 7.07
C ASP A 137 -10.86 -22.02 6.69
N THR A 138 -10.17 -23.16 6.76
CA THR A 138 -8.74 -23.28 6.45
C THR A 138 -8.40 -22.86 5.02
N GLU A 139 -9.24 -23.17 4.04
CA GLU A 139 -8.97 -22.76 2.65
C GLU A 139 -9.13 -21.25 2.48
N GLN A 140 -10.20 -20.69 3.05
CA GLN A 140 -10.41 -19.25 3.04
C GLN A 140 -9.27 -18.51 3.76
N ARG A 141 -8.80 -19.06 4.89
CA ARG A 141 -7.63 -18.55 5.62
C ARG A 141 -6.38 -18.57 4.75
N ALA A 142 -6.07 -19.71 4.12
CA ALA A 142 -4.91 -19.85 3.24
C ALA A 142 -4.96 -18.88 2.05
N ARG A 143 -6.11 -18.75 1.38
CA ARG A 143 -6.32 -17.79 0.28
C ARG A 143 -6.10 -16.34 0.72
N LEU A 144 -6.63 -15.96 1.88
CA LEU A 144 -6.47 -14.61 2.41
C LEU A 144 -5.02 -14.31 2.80
N TRP A 145 -4.37 -15.23 3.53
CA TRP A 145 -2.98 -15.04 3.95
C TRP A 145 -2.07 -14.95 2.74
N LYS A 146 -2.26 -15.79 1.72
CA LYS A 146 -1.51 -15.71 0.47
C LYS A 146 -1.67 -14.35 -0.20
N LEU A 147 -2.89 -13.80 -0.23
CA LEU A 147 -3.13 -12.46 -0.77
C LEU A 147 -2.38 -11.37 0.02
N LEU A 148 -2.42 -11.42 1.36
CA LEU A 148 -1.73 -10.44 2.18
C LEU A 148 -0.20 -10.56 2.06
N GLN A 149 0.33 -11.78 1.98
CA GLN A 149 1.73 -12.07 1.70
C GLN A 149 2.15 -11.50 0.34
N SER A 150 1.39 -11.79 -0.72
CA SER A 150 1.73 -11.32 -2.07
C SER A 150 1.66 -9.79 -2.19
N LEU A 151 0.72 -9.14 -1.51
CA LEU A 151 0.65 -7.67 -1.44
C LEU A 151 1.88 -7.08 -0.73
N LEU A 152 2.32 -7.68 0.38
CA LEU A 152 3.51 -7.25 1.11
C LEU A 152 4.79 -7.45 0.29
N GLU A 153 4.90 -8.56 -0.45
CA GLU A 153 5.99 -8.84 -1.38
C GLU A 153 6.00 -7.83 -2.54
N THR A 154 4.84 -7.57 -3.13
CA THR A 154 4.67 -6.55 -4.18
C THR A 154 5.12 -5.18 -3.68
N TYR A 155 4.68 -4.77 -2.48
CA TYR A 155 5.10 -3.52 -1.87
C TYR A 155 6.62 -3.47 -1.63
N SER A 156 7.20 -4.55 -1.10
CA SER A 156 8.65 -4.61 -0.82
C SER A 156 9.46 -4.49 -2.10
N HIS A 157 9.07 -5.23 -3.15
CA HIS A 157 9.69 -5.15 -4.47
C HIS A 157 9.57 -3.75 -5.08
N LEU A 158 8.38 -3.13 -5.02
CA LEU A 158 8.17 -1.78 -5.54
C LEU A 158 9.00 -0.74 -4.76
N ARG A 159 9.10 -0.85 -3.43
CA ARG A 159 9.90 0.05 -2.62
C ARG A 159 11.40 -0.05 -2.90
N GLU A 160 11.87 -1.24 -3.23
CA GLU A 160 13.27 -1.48 -3.59
C GLU A 160 13.61 -0.96 -4.99
N ASN A 161 12.65 -0.95 -5.92
CA ASN A 161 12.92 -0.72 -7.35
C ASN A 161 12.35 0.58 -7.91
N ASP A 162 11.29 1.11 -7.31
CA ASP A 162 10.56 2.26 -7.82
C ASP A 162 10.70 3.47 -6.87
N GLN A 163 11.13 4.59 -7.45
CA GLN A 163 11.30 5.84 -6.74
C GLN A 163 9.97 6.39 -6.20
N SER A 164 8.85 6.13 -6.88
CA SER A 164 7.50 6.51 -6.46
C SER A 164 7.13 5.89 -5.12
N PHE A 165 7.50 4.63 -4.90
CA PHE A 165 7.28 3.93 -3.63
C PHE A 165 8.35 4.25 -2.59
N LEU A 166 9.58 4.59 -3.01
CA LEU A 166 10.62 5.08 -2.11
C LEU A 166 10.21 6.39 -1.41
N VAL A 167 9.65 7.36 -2.15
CA VAL A 167 9.20 8.63 -1.59
C VAL A 167 7.70 8.70 -1.31
N GLU A 168 6.96 7.63 -1.60
CA GLU A 168 5.51 7.52 -1.41
C GLU A 168 4.74 8.68 -2.09
N ALA A 169 4.97 8.84 -3.39
CA ALA A 169 4.30 9.82 -4.26
C ALA A 169 4.13 9.24 -5.67
N VAL A 170 3.06 9.62 -6.36
CA VAL A 170 2.69 9.03 -7.65
C VAL A 170 3.44 9.71 -8.79
N GLU A 171 4.13 8.91 -9.62
CA GLU A 171 4.79 9.40 -10.84
C GLU A 171 3.78 9.42 -12.00
N ARG A 172 3.75 10.52 -12.75
CA ARG A 172 2.94 10.68 -13.97
C ARG A 172 3.82 10.58 -15.21
N LEU A 173 3.31 9.95 -16.26
CA LEU A 173 3.97 9.99 -17.58
C LEU A 173 3.90 11.39 -18.15
N ILE A 174 5.04 11.92 -18.59
CA ILE A 174 5.12 13.27 -19.18
C ILE A 174 4.91 13.16 -20.70
N HIS A 175 3.65 13.28 -21.11
CA HIS A 175 3.25 13.49 -22.50
C HIS A 175 1.93 14.31 -22.56
N PRO A 176 2.00 15.64 -22.40
CA PRO A 176 0.84 16.50 -22.09
C PRO A 176 -0.35 16.28 -23.01
N THR A 177 -0.13 16.32 -24.32
CA THR A 177 -1.18 16.15 -25.33
C THR A 177 -1.86 14.79 -25.28
N LEU A 178 -1.11 13.72 -24.97
CA LEU A 178 -1.69 12.37 -24.89
C LEU A 178 -2.43 12.20 -23.57
N CYS A 179 -1.86 12.68 -22.47
CA CYS A 179 -2.51 12.70 -21.16
C CYS A 179 -3.86 13.43 -21.22
N GLU A 180 -3.91 14.63 -21.80
CA GLU A 180 -5.15 15.39 -21.98
C GLU A 180 -6.17 14.65 -22.83
N GLN A 181 -5.75 14.12 -23.99
CA GLN A 181 -6.62 13.31 -24.86
C GLN A 181 -7.15 12.06 -24.17
N CYS A 182 -6.34 11.40 -23.34
CA CYS A 182 -6.75 10.24 -22.57
C CYS A 182 -7.74 10.63 -21.46
N ILE A 183 -7.51 11.73 -20.75
CA ILE A 183 -8.43 12.22 -19.72
C ILE A 183 -9.79 12.60 -20.35
N GLU A 184 -9.78 13.33 -21.46
CA GLU A 184 -10.99 13.70 -22.20
C GLU A 184 -11.73 12.45 -22.69
N PHE A 185 -11.00 11.46 -23.20
CA PHE A 185 -11.58 10.19 -23.64
C PHE A 185 -12.21 9.42 -22.47
N LEU A 186 -11.51 9.32 -21.33
CA LEU A 186 -12.04 8.68 -20.13
C LEU A 186 -13.34 9.36 -19.67
N GLU A 187 -13.40 10.68 -19.67
CA GLU A 187 -14.62 11.44 -19.31
C GLU A 187 -15.75 11.23 -20.33
N ARG A 188 -15.53 11.66 -21.59
CA ARG A 188 -16.60 11.86 -22.59
C ARG A 188 -17.02 10.59 -23.30
N ARG A 189 -16.13 9.59 -23.39
CA ARG A 189 -16.39 8.35 -24.14
C ARG A 189 -16.57 7.17 -23.21
N LEU A 190 -15.63 6.95 -22.28
CA LEU A 190 -15.68 5.76 -21.43
C LEU A 190 -16.70 5.92 -20.30
N VAL A 191 -16.45 6.80 -19.34
CA VAL A 191 -17.25 6.91 -18.11
C VAL A 191 -18.67 7.35 -18.41
N GLN A 192 -18.88 8.29 -19.34
CA GLN A 192 -20.23 8.70 -19.74
C GLN A 192 -21.05 7.52 -20.30
N GLN A 193 -20.46 6.66 -21.13
CA GLN A 193 -21.16 5.48 -21.65
C GLN A 193 -21.45 4.46 -20.55
N LEU A 194 -20.47 4.16 -19.70
CA LEU A 194 -20.62 3.24 -18.57
C LEU A 194 -21.74 3.69 -17.62
N ASN A 195 -21.73 4.97 -17.23
CA ASN A 195 -22.73 5.51 -16.31
C ASN A 195 -24.11 5.73 -16.96
N SER A 196 -24.20 5.83 -18.29
CA SER A 196 -25.47 5.86 -19.01
C SER A 196 -26.11 4.47 -19.22
N SER A 197 -25.32 3.41 -19.10
CA SER A 197 -25.78 2.04 -19.36
C SER A 197 -26.71 1.54 -18.24
N VAL A 198 -27.76 0.81 -18.63
CA VAL A 198 -28.64 0.09 -17.69
C VAL A 198 -27.90 -1.09 -17.06
N GLU A 199 -26.88 -1.61 -17.74
CA GLU A 199 -26.07 -2.76 -17.29
C GLU A 199 -25.07 -2.44 -16.18
N ARG A 200 -25.02 -1.19 -15.70
CA ARG A 200 -24.14 -0.80 -14.58
C ARG A 200 -24.62 -1.31 -13.22
N ALA A 201 -25.82 -1.87 -13.14
CA ALA A 201 -26.41 -2.47 -11.94
C ALA A 201 -26.36 -1.55 -10.68
N GLY A 202 -26.48 -0.23 -10.89
CA GLY A 202 -26.44 0.78 -9.82
C GLY A 202 -25.04 1.28 -9.44
N GLU A 203 -23.97 0.63 -9.90
CA GLU A 203 -22.62 1.09 -9.66
C GLU A 203 -22.26 2.27 -10.57
N GLU A 204 -21.96 3.43 -9.96
CA GLU A 204 -21.53 4.62 -10.69
C GLU A 204 -20.00 4.69 -10.69
N VAL A 205 -19.39 4.77 -11.86
CA VAL A 205 -17.94 4.97 -12.00
C VAL A 205 -17.59 6.38 -11.55
N MET A 206 -16.81 6.48 -10.47
CA MET A 206 -16.37 7.73 -9.85
C MET A 206 -14.98 8.14 -10.31
N HIS A 207 -14.07 7.17 -10.42
CA HIS A 207 -12.70 7.39 -10.89
C HIS A 207 -12.35 6.38 -11.97
N ALA A 208 -11.57 6.82 -12.95
CA ALA A 208 -11.02 5.96 -13.98
C ALA A 208 -9.59 6.40 -14.24
N PHE A 209 -8.64 5.47 -14.25
CA PHE A 209 -7.26 5.80 -14.53
C PHE A 209 -6.51 4.69 -15.25
N ILE A 210 -5.48 5.09 -16.00
CA ILE A 210 -4.67 4.20 -16.82
C ILE A 210 -3.28 4.18 -16.23
N LEU A 211 -2.82 2.98 -15.86
CA LEU A 211 -1.48 2.71 -15.38
C LEU A 211 -0.63 2.11 -16.50
N VAL A 212 0.59 2.62 -16.64
CA VAL A 212 1.65 2.00 -17.42
C VAL A 212 2.75 1.63 -16.43
N HIS A 213 2.89 0.34 -16.14
CA HIS A 213 3.55 -0.20 -14.96
C HIS A 213 2.95 0.45 -13.70
N THR A 214 3.75 1.18 -12.94
CA THR A 214 3.35 1.95 -11.76
C THR A 214 2.99 3.40 -12.06
N LYS A 215 3.21 3.86 -13.29
CA LYS A 215 3.11 5.28 -13.68
C LYS A 215 1.72 5.62 -14.20
N LEU A 216 1.24 6.77 -13.80
CA LEU A 216 -0.09 7.25 -14.15
C LEU A 216 -0.05 7.95 -15.52
N LEU A 217 -0.73 7.40 -16.53
CA LEU A 217 -0.89 8.05 -17.84
C LEU A 217 -2.02 9.08 -17.80
N ALA A 218 -3.17 8.69 -17.26
CA ALA A 218 -4.36 9.52 -17.20
C ALA A 218 -5.16 9.20 -15.94
N PHE A 219 -5.77 10.22 -15.33
CA PHE A 219 -6.60 10.06 -14.13
C PHE A 219 -7.81 10.97 -14.22
N TYR A 220 -8.98 10.36 -14.38
CA TYR A 220 -10.27 11.02 -14.38
C TYR A 220 -10.97 10.83 -13.03
N SER A 221 -11.65 11.88 -12.56
CA SER A 221 -12.55 11.86 -11.41
C SER A 221 -13.84 12.59 -11.73
N SER A 222 -14.97 11.98 -11.40
CA SER A 222 -16.30 12.60 -11.54
C SER A 222 -16.42 13.85 -10.67
N ARG A 223 -17.25 14.81 -11.10
CA ARG A 223 -17.53 16.06 -10.37
C ARG A 223 -18.11 15.84 -8.97
N ASN A 224 -18.79 14.71 -8.77
CA ASN A 224 -19.39 14.34 -7.49
C ASN A 224 -18.47 13.46 -6.64
N ALA A 225 -17.26 13.15 -7.13
CA ALA A 225 -16.29 12.32 -6.43
C ALA A 225 -15.41 13.17 -5.51
N SER A 226 -15.04 12.61 -4.37
CA SER A 226 -13.99 13.18 -3.55
C SER A 226 -12.62 13.01 -4.20
N ALA A 227 -11.69 13.92 -3.95
CA ALA A 227 -10.30 13.70 -4.31
C ALA A 227 -9.76 12.43 -3.63
N LEU A 228 -9.19 11.53 -4.43
CA LEU A 228 -8.60 10.29 -3.95
C LEU A 228 -7.28 10.59 -3.20
N ALA A 229 -7.13 10.09 -1.97
CA ALA A 229 -5.90 10.29 -1.22
C ALA A 229 -4.72 9.58 -1.88
N THR A 230 -3.53 10.18 -1.83
CA THR A 230 -2.31 9.59 -2.42
C THR A 230 -1.97 8.24 -1.79
N SER A 231 -2.19 8.08 -0.49
CA SER A 231 -2.06 6.79 0.20
C SER A 231 -2.94 5.71 -0.41
N ASP A 232 -4.18 6.06 -0.72
CA ASP A 232 -5.15 5.12 -1.27
C ASP A 232 -4.79 4.78 -2.72
N LEU A 233 -4.40 5.78 -3.52
CA LEU A 233 -3.95 5.57 -4.89
C LEU A 233 -2.71 4.66 -4.94
N LEU A 234 -1.75 4.83 -4.04
CA LEU A 234 -0.56 3.96 -3.96
C LEU A 234 -0.93 2.52 -3.57
N VAL A 235 -1.86 2.30 -2.63
CA VAL A 235 -2.37 0.94 -2.33
C VAL A 235 -3.09 0.34 -3.52
N LEU A 236 -3.89 1.13 -4.25
CA LEU A 236 -4.56 0.67 -5.46
C LEU A 236 -3.55 0.28 -6.56
N ILE A 237 -2.44 0.99 -6.69
CA ILE A 237 -1.34 0.62 -7.60
C ILE A 237 -0.69 -0.70 -7.14
N ILE A 238 -0.42 -0.88 -5.83
CA ILE A 238 0.10 -2.15 -5.29
C ILE A 238 -0.86 -3.30 -5.62
N MET A 239 -2.17 -3.11 -5.42
CA MET A 239 -3.19 -4.12 -5.72
C MET A 239 -3.22 -4.44 -7.22
N ALA A 240 -3.15 -3.42 -8.09
CA ALA A 240 -3.11 -3.62 -9.54
C ALA A 240 -1.85 -4.39 -9.98
N GLN A 241 -0.68 -4.04 -9.44
CA GLN A 241 0.59 -4.73 -9.71
C GLN A 241 0.62 -6.15 -9.14
N ASN A 242 -0.04 -6.39 -8.01
CA ASN A 242 -0.17 -7.74 -7.46
C ASN A 242 -1.10 -8.63 -8.31
N MET A 243 -2.12 -8.05 -8.95
CA MET A 243 -3.03 -8.78 -9.84
C MET A 243 -2.42 -9.02 -11.22
N TYR A 244 -1.73 -8.02 -11.75
CA TYR A 244 -1.07 -8.04 -13.05
C TYR A 244 0.36 -7.52 -12.89
N PRO A 245 1.29 -8.38 -12.46
CA PRO A 245 2.69 -8.01 -12.30
C PRO A 245 3.24 -7.51 -13.63
N SER A 246 3.92 -6.38 -13.57
CA SER A 246 4.63 -5.88 -14.74
C SER A 246 5.94 -6.65 -14.88
N ASN A 247 5.96 -7.71 -15.69
CA ASN A 247 7.19 -8.45 -15.99
C ASN A 247 8.09 -7.59 -16.90
N THR A 248 8.92 -6.73 -16.31
CA THR A 248 9.91 -5.94 -17.08
C THR A 248 10.95 -6.78 -17.82
N ASP A 249 11.00 -8.09 -17.55
CA ASP A 249 11.98 -9.04 -18.06
C ASP A 249 11.48 -9.95 -19.20
N GLN A 250 10.17 -9.99 -19.49
CA GLN A 250 9.58 -10.88 -20.52
C GLN A 250 9.00 -10.16 -21.74
N ASP A 251 8.88 -8.83 -21.72
CA ASP A 251 8.33 -8.05 -22.84
C ASP A 251 9.38 -7.79 -23.94
N ASP A 252 9.95 -8.85 -24.52
CA ASP A 252 10.64 -8.78 -25.81
C ASP A 252 10.06 -9.84 -26.76
N PRO A 253 9.52 -9.45 -27.93
CA PRO A 253 9.26 -10.41 -28.99
C PRO A 253 10.60 -10.98 -29.48
N ASN A 254 10.65 -12.30 -29.61
CA ASN A 254 11.61 -13.17 -30.30
C ASN A 254 12.73 -12.44 -31.10
N PRO A 255 14.03 -12.82 -30.97
CA PRO A 255 15.09 -12.20 -31.76
C PRO A 255 14.81 -12.42 -33.25
N GLU A 256 14.46 -11.35 -33.96
CA GLU A 256 14.36 -11.38 -35.41
C GLU A 256 15.73 -11.74 -35.99
N VAL A 257 15.73 -12.82 -36.76
CA VAL A 257 16.84 -13.29 -37.57
C VAL A 257 17.28 -12.13 -38.47
N GLU A 258 18.46 -11.57 -38.19
CA GLU A 258 19.12 -10.59 -39.05
C GLU A 258 19.30 -11.16 -40.46
N ASN A 259 18.41 -10.79 -41.36
CA ASN A 259 18.65 -10.82 -42.80
C ASN A 259 18.13 -9.52 -43.37
N SER A 260 19.00 -8.51 -43.48
CA SER A 260 19.21 -7.68 -44.67
C SER A 260 20.06 -6.44 -44.35
N THR A 261 21.34 -6.50 -44.76
CA THR A 261 22.12 -5.41 -45.38
C THR A 261 21.87 -3.95 -44.96
N SER A 262 22.84 -3.35 -44.28
CA SER A 262 23.57 -2.14 -44.74
C SER A 262 24.74 -1.82 -43.82
N GLY A 263 25.87 -1.43 -44.41
CA GLY A 263 27.20 -1.55 -43.82
C GLY A 263 27.68 -0.41 -42.91
N SER A 264 28.52 -0.79 -41.95
CA SER A 264 29.79 -0.14 -41.56
C SER A 264 30.34 -0.96 -40.37
N GLY A 265 31.48 -1.64 -40.57
CA GLY A 265 31.97 -2.64 -39.62
C GLY A 265 32.67 -2.05 -38.39
N PRO A 266 32.84 -2.82 -37.31
CA PRO A 266 33.77 -2.48 -36.23
C PRO A 266 35.12 -3.18 -36.42
N GLU A 267 36.22 -2.43 -36.26
CA GLU A 267 37.56 -2.99 -36.08
C GLU A 267 37.63 -3.73 -34.75
N SER A 268 37.86 -5.05 -34.78
CA SER A 268 38.19 -5.87 -33.62
C SER A 268 39.64 -6.34 -33.70
N PHE A 269 40.42 -6.01 -32.68
CA PHE A 269 41.78 -6.52 -32.49
C PHE A 269 41.72 -8.03 -32.22
N TYR A 270 42.40 -8.81 -33.07
CA TYR A 270 42.53 -10.26 -32.92
C TYR A 270 43.68 -10.63 -31.99
N THR A 271 43.44 -11.58 -31.09
CA THR A 271 44.47 -12.50 -30.59
C THR A 271 43.99 -13.92 -30.88
N PRO A 272 44.77 -14.78 -31.57
CA PRO A 272 44.30 -16.11 -31.95
C PRO A 272 44.53 -17.14 -30.84
N GLU A 273 43.55 -18.00 -30.58
CA GLU A 273 43.70 -19.23 -29.79
C GLU A 273 44.21 -20.40 -30.67
N PRO A 274 44.97 -21.35 -30.12
CA PRO A 274 45.52 -22.48 -30.88
C PRO A 274 44.52 -23.65 -31.04
N SER A 275 44.69 -24.38 -32.15
CA SER A 275 43.84 -25.48 -32.64
C SER A 275 43.92 -26.79 -31.84
N PRO A 276 42.93 -27.71 -31.97
CA PRO A 276 42.82 -28.92 -31.14
C PRO A 276 43.61 -30.10 -31.71
N THR A 277 44.00 -31.03 -30.83
CA THR A 277 44.58 -32.34 -31.18
C THR A 277 43.67 -33.49 -30.73
N ASP A 278 43.37 -34.37 -31.69
CA ASP A 278 42.65 -35.65 -31.58
C ASP A 278 43.35 -36.71 -30.71
N ARG A 279 42.56 -37.58 -30.04
CA ARG A 279 42.40 -39.02 -30.40
C ARG A 279 41.78 -39.89 -29.28
N ASP A 280 40.76 -40.68 -29.68
CA ASP A 280 40.50 -42.12 -29.45
C ASP A 280 40.51 -42.69 -28.01
N SER A 281 39.64 -43.62 -27.54
CA SER A 281 38.58 -44.46 -28.13
C SER A 281 37.93 -45.33 -27.02
N SER A 282 36.78 -45.94 -27.33
CA SER A 282 36.34 -47.29 -26.87
C SER A 282 35.34 -47.46 -25.69
N ARG A 283 34.12 -47.93 -26.08
CA ARG A 283 33.42 -49.18 -25.67
C ARG A 283 32.06 -49.15 -24.93
N ASP A 284 31.08 -49.69 -25.67
CA ASP A 284 30.07 -50.71 -25.34
C ASP A 284 28.90 -50.44 -24.36
N LYS A 285 27.69 -50.47 -24.94
CA LYS A 285 26.42 -50.87 -24.30
C LYS A 285 26.39 -52.38 -24.06
N PRO A 286 25.53 -52.86 -23.14
CA PRO A 286 24.43 -53.68 -23.65
C PRO A 286 23.06 -53.36 -23.03
N VAL A 287 22.04 -53.73 -23.81
CA VAL A 287 20.59 -53.68 -23.52
C VAL A 287 20.15 -55.02 -22.94
N ARG A 288 19.29 -55.02 -21.90
CA ARG A 288 18.30 -56.07 -21.59
C ARG A 288 17.21 -55.48 -20.67
N GLY A 289 15.93 -55.58 -21.06
CA GLY A 289 14.78 -55.52 -20.13
C GLY A 289 14.31 -56.94 -19.79
N PRO A 290 13.06 -57.15 -19.32
CA PRO A 290 12.35 -56.54 -18.19
C PRO A 290 11.99 -57.60 -17.13
N VAL A 291 11.85 -57.24 -15.84
CA VAL A 291 11.21 -58.11 -14.83
C VAL A 291 10.34 -57.27 -13.91
N PHE A 292 9.06 -57.65 -13.82
CA PHE A 292 8.05 -57.14 -12.91
C PHE A 292 8.40 -57.50 -11.46
N GLU A 293 8.24 -56.58 -10.51
CA GLU A 293 8.10 -56.91 -9.09
C GLU A 293 7.02 -56.05 -8.41
N PHE A 294 6.41 -56.66 -7.40
CA PHE A 294 5.03 -56.54 -6.95
C PHE A 294 4.61 -55.20 -6.31
N VAL A 295 3.32 -54.88 -6.50
CA VAL A 295 2.57 -53.84 -5.77
C VAL A 295 2.20 -54.39 -4.38
N ASP A 296 2.56 -53.66 -3.32
CA ASP A 296 1.93 -53.77 -2.00
C ASP A 296 1.12 -52.47 -1.75
N PRO A 297 -0.21 -52.55 -1.64
CA PRO A 297 -1.06 -51.39 -1.41
C PRO A 297 -1.27 -51.23 0.10
N ASP A 298 -0.53 -50.32 0.76
CA ASP A 298 -0.93 -49.70 2.04
C ASP A 298 0.20 -48.82 2.62
N VAL A 299 0.68 -47.83 1.86
CA VAL A 299 1.24 -46.59 2.43
C VAL A 299 1.03 -45.45 1.41
N GLN A 300 -0.21 -44.97 1.32
CA GLN A 300 -0.47 -43.66 0.73
C GLN A 300 -0.03 -42.61 1.75
N MET A 301 1.25 -42.25 1.68
CA MET A 301 1.81 -41.05 2.30
C MET A 301 0.94 -39.86 1.84
N ALA A 302 0.22 -39.27 2.79
CA ALA A 302 -0.45 -37.98 2.62
C ALA A 302 0.59 -36.86 2.60
N GLU A 303 1.47 -36.85 1.59
CA GLU A 303 2.36 -35.74 1.26
C GLU A 303 1.73 -34.75 0.26
N ASP A 304 0.40 -34.70 0.22
CA ASP A 304 -0.34 -33.64 -0.44
C ASP A 304 -0.63 -32.49 0.54
N SER A 305 -0.03 -31.32 0.29
CA SER A 305 -0.73 -30.01 0.22
C SER A 305 0.10 -28.74 0.50
N LEU A 306 1.44 -28.74 0.37
CA LEU A 306 2.21 -27.46 0.45
C LEU A 306 3.24 -27.23 -0.67
N ARG A 307 3.05 -27.86 -1.84
CA ARG A 307 3.60 -27.32 -3.09
C ARG A 307 2.50 -26.61 -3.87
N THR A 308 2.57 -25.27 -3.86
CA THR A 308 1.95 -24.39 -4.85
C THR A 308 0.53 -24.75 -5.26
N LEU A 309 -0.44 -24.54 -4.35
CA LEU A 309 -1.72 -23.98 -4.82
C LEU A 309 -1.39 -22.59 -5.37
N GLU A 310 -0.97 -22.50 -6.62
CA GLU A 310 -1.16 -21.31 -7.44
C GLU A 310 -2.65 -21.02 -7.40
N VAL A 311 -3.09 -20.23 -6.41
CA VAL A 311 -4.39 -19.58 -6.44
C VAL A 311 -4.46 -18.93 -7.81
N PRO A 312 -5.35 -19.39 -8.71
CA PRO A 312 -5.44 -18.81 -10.03
C PRO A 312 -5.65 -17.32 -9.87
N PRO A 313 -5.05 -16.48 -10.73
CA PRO A 313 -5.29 -15.05 -10.67
C PRO A 313 -6.81 -14.84 -10.62
N PRO A 314 -7.31 -13.99 -9.70
CA PRO A 314 -8.75 -13.77 -9.60
C PRO A 314 -9.27 -13.37 -10.97
N ASP A 315 -10.43 -13.90 -11.34
CA ASP A 315 -11.06 -13.60 -12.62
C ASP A 315 -11.06 -12.06 -12.82
N PRO A 316 -10.46 -11.52 -13.89
CA PRO A 316 -10.46 -10.07 -14.19
C PRO A 316 -11.87 -9.46 -14.15
N SER A 317 -12.90 -10.28 -14.35
CA SER A 317 -14.30 -9.87 -14.33
C SER A 317 -14.86 -9.61 -12.92
N THR A 318 -14.16 -10.03 -11.86
CA THR A 318 -14.60 -9.92 -10.47
C THR A 318 -13.99 -8.69 -9.81
N PRO A 319 -14.81 -7.69 -9.45
CA PRO A 319 -14.29 -6.51 -8.76
C PRO A 319 -13.76 -6.88 -7.38
N ARG A 320 -12.67 -6.21 -6.98
CA ARG A 320 -12.22 -6.23 -5.59
C ARG A 320 -12.92 -5.14 -4.81
N ARG A 321 -13.44 -5.49 -3.64
CA ARG A 321 -13.95 -4.48 -2.72
C ARG A 321 -12.79 -3.78 -2.03
N VAL A 322 -12.81 -2.45 -2.06
CA VAL A 322 -11.79 -1.60 -1.44
C VAL A 322 -12.45 -0.50 -0.63
N PHE A 323 -11.78 -0.06 0.43
CA PHE A 323 -12.29 0.94 1.36
C PHE A 323 -11.35 2.14 1.40
N LEU A 324 -11.83 3.27 0.90
CA LEU A 324 -11.02 4.45 0.57
C LEU A 324 -11.50 5.68 1.33
N ASP A 325 -10.61 6.65 1.54
CA ASP A 325 -10.95 7.89 2.21
C ASP A 325 -11.70 8.84 1.28
N VAL A 326 -12.84 9.37 1.75
CA VAL A 326 -13.71 10.27 1.00
C VAL A 326 -13.87 11.59 1.76
N SER A 327 -13.65 12.70 1.09
CA SER A 327 -13.91 14.05 1.64
C SER A 327 -15.23 14.60 1.11
N LEU A 328 -16.15 14.97 2.00
CA LEU A 328 -17.45 15.57 1.68
C LEU A 328 -17.70 16.79 2.56
N LYS A 329 -17.83 17.98 1.94
CA LYS A 329 -18.07 19.26 2.64
C LYS A 329 -17.09 19.49 3.81
N ASP A 330 -15.80 19.33 3.54
CA ASP A 330 -14.70 19.47 4.51
C ASP A 330 -14.66 18.45 5.66
N VAL A 331 -15.52 17.43 5.62
CA VAL A 331 -15.48 16.29 6.55
C VAL A 331 -14.85 15.08 5.86
N LEU A 332 -13.84 14.51 6.50
CA LEU A 332 -13.18 13.28 6.05
C LEU A 332 -13.93 12.06 6.58
N TYR A 333 -14.35 11.20 5.66
CA TYR A 333 -14.98 9.91 5.90
C TYR A 333 -14.01 8.81 5.46
N PRO A 334 -13.25 8.22 6.38
CA PRO A 334 -12.28 7.19 6.04
C PRO A 334 -12.99 5.87 5.73
N MET A 335 -12.34 5.01 4.96
CA MET A 335 -12.79 3.63 4.74
C MET A 335 -14.18 3.50 4.11
N MET A 336 -14.53 4.35 3.15
CA MET A 336 -15.78 4.26 2.40
C MET A 336 -15.71 3.17 1.33
N PRO A 337 -16.79 2.38 1.15
CA PRO A 337 -16.76 1.22 0.29
C PRO A 337 -16.84 1.59 -1.21
N HIS A 338 -15.95 1.00 -2.00
CA HIS A 338 -15.88 1.10 -3.46
C HIS A 338 -15.64 -0.28 -4.07
N SER A 339 -16.02 -0.43 -5.34
CA SER A 339 -15.62 -1.61 -6.14
C SER A 339 -14.50 -1.20 -7.10
N MET A 340 -13.38 -1.93 -7.06
CA MET A 340 -12.22 -1.75 -7.91
C MET A 340 -12.22 -2.79 -9.02
N TYR A 341 -12.31 -2.34 -10.26
CA TYR A 341 -12.15 -3.16 -11.46
C TYR A 341 -10.77 -2.90 -12.03
N CYS A 342 -9.97 -3.96 -12.21
CA CYS A 342 -8.67 -3.88 -12.87
C CYS A 342 -8.75 -4.66 -14.18
N LEU A 343 -8.73 -3.93 -15.29
CA LEU A 343 -8.91 -4.46 -16.63
C LEU A 343 -7.55 -4.41 -17.35
N PRO A 344 -6.83 -5.54 -17.50
CA PRO A 344 -5.52 -5.55 -18.13
C PRO A 344 -5.65 -5.28 -19.63
N LEU A 345 -5.01 -4.22 -20.14
CA LEU A 345 -5.07 -3.88 -21.56
C LEU A 345 -4.01 -4.66 -22.33
N TRP A 346 -2.78 -4.64 -21.82
CA TRP A 346 -1.59 -5.40 -22.28
C TRP A 346 -0.69 -5.66 -21.06
N PRO A 347 0.32 -6.54 -21.14
CA PRO A 347 1.38 -6.59 -20.13
C PRO A 347 1.94 -5.19 -19.85
N GLY A 348 2.02 -4.81 -18.57
CA GLY A 348 2.45 -3.49 -18.16
C GLY A 348 1.47 -2.34 -18.42
N ILE A 349 0.27 -2.54 -18.99
CA ILE A 349 -0.74 -1.47 -19.15
C ILE A 349 -2.10 -1.92 -18.62
N THR A 350 -2.61 -1.23 -17.61
CA THR A 350 -3.87 -1.59 -16.93
C THR A 350 -4.82 -0.40 -16.82
N LEU A 351 -6.09 -0.63 -17.12
CA LEU A 351 -7.18 0.30 -16.82
C LEU A 351 -7.77 -0.05 -15.46
N VAL A 352 -7.91 0.95 -14.58
CA VAL A 352 -8.56 0.79 -13.28
C VAL A 352 -9.80 1.66 -13.23
N LEU A 353 -10.93 1.06 -12.84
CA LEU A 353 -12.19 1.77 -12.58
C LEU A 353 -12.56 1.62 -11.10
N LEU A 354 -12.93 2.72 -10.47
CA LEU A 354 -13.49 2.73 -9.11
C LEU A 354 -14.94 3.15 -9.19
N THR A 355 -15.84 2.29 -8.70
CA THR A 355 -17.26 2.58 -8.63
C THR A 355 -17.71 2.86 -7.21
N LYS A 356 -18.71 3.73 -7.08
CA LYS A 356 -19.43 3.98 -5.84
C LYS A 356 -20.50 2.92 -5.65
N ILE A 357 -20.53 2.34 -4.45
CA ILE A 357 -21.56 1.38 -4.08
C ILE A 357 -22.89 2.11 -3.81
N PRO A 358 -24.03 1.61 -4.33
CA PRO A 358 -25.36 2.22 -4.14
C PRO A 358 -25.71 2.48 -2.67
N THR A 359 -25.35 1.56 -1.78
CA THR A 359 -25.63 1.61 -0.34
C THR A 359 -24.59 2.40 0.47
N SER A 360 -23.68 3.14 -0.17
CA SER A 360 -22.63 3.94 0.49
C SER A 360 -23.14 4.92 1.57
N ALA A 361 -24.40 5.39 1.49
CA ALA A 361 -25.02 6.22 2.52
C ALA A 361 -25.13 5.51 3.89
N VAL A 362 -25.25 4.18 3.90
CA VAL A 362 -25.23 3.36 5.11
C VAL A 362 -23.86 3.43 5.78
N ALA A 363 -22.76 3.28 5.02
CA ALA A 363 -21.41 3.40 5.54
C ALA A 363 -21.15 4.76 6.19
N MET A 364 -21.57 5.85 5.54
CA MET A 364 -21.45 7.22 6.07
C MET A 364 -22.19 7.40 7.40
N SER A 365 -23.38 6.79 7.51
CA SER A 365 -24.19 6.82 8.73
C SER A 365 -23.50 6.03 9.85
N VAL A 366 -23.01 4.82 9.55
CA VAL A 366 -22.27 3.97 10.49
C VAL A 366 -21.04 4.70 11.01
N TYR A 367 -20.23 5.31 10.13
CA TYR A 367 -19.06 6.08 10.55
C TYR A 367 -19.43 7.22 11.50
N THR A 368 -20.48 7.98 11.19
CA THR A 368 -20.96 9.09 12.03
C THR A 368 -21.31 8.60 13.45
N PHE A 369 -21.92 7.42 13.54
CA PHE A 369 -22.24 6.80 14.84
C PHE A 369 -20.99 6.29 15.55
N LEU A 370 -20.08 5.61 14.84
CA LEU A 370 -18.81 5.14 15.39
C LEU A 370 -17.98 6.29 15.95
N GLU A 371 -17.88 7.40 15.22
CA GLU A 371 -17.15 8.59 15.67
C GLU A 371 -17.77 9.19 16.95
N ALA A 372 -19.11 9.23 17.03
CA ALA A 372 -19.80 9.71 18.22
C ALA A 372 -19.55 8.81 19.44
N PHE A 373 -19.56 7.48 19.27
CA PHE A 373 -19.26 6.53 20.34
C PHE A 373 -17.78 6.55 20.74
N ALA A 374 -16.85 6.68 19.78
CA ALA A 374 -15.42 6.81 20.08
C ALA A 374 -15.11 8.09 20.87
N LYS A 375 -15.71 9.23 20.49
CA LYS A 375 -15.62 10.50 21.25
C LYS A 375 -16.24 10.38 22.64
N LEU A 376 -17.27 9.57 22.82
CA LEU A 376 -17.87 9.32 24.13
C LEU A 376 -16.96 8.44 24.99
N GLU A 377 -16.51 7.31 24.46
CA GLU A 377 -15.60 6.36 25.13
C GLU A 377 -14.32 7.04 25.63
N LYS A 378 -13.66 7.83 24.77
CA LYS A 378 -12.45 8.58 25.13
C LYS A 378 -12.68 9.49 26.34
N ARG A 379 -13.79 10.24 26.35
CA ARG A 379 -14.11 11.16 27.45
C ARG A 379 -14.51 10.46 28.74
N LEU A 380 -15.25 9.36 28.64
CA LEU A 380 -15.57 8.54 29.82
C LEU A 380 -14.30 7.96 30.44
N SER A 381 -13.32 7.58 29.61
CA SER A 381 -12.01 7.10 30.05
C SER A 381 -11.21 8.19 30.76
N GLU A 382 -11.16 9.39 30.18
CA GLU A 382 -10.45 10.57 30.71
C GLU A 382 -11.11 11.20 31.96
N GLY A 383 -12.35 10.83 32.30
CA GLY A 383 -13.03 11.32 33.51
C GLY A 383 -13.31 12.83 33.51
N GLN A 384 -13.41 13.47 32.33
CA GLN A 384 -13.61 14.92 32.23
C GLN A 384 -14.98 15.37 32.77
N GLU A 385 -14.98 16.03 33.94
CA GLU A 385 -16.15 16.74 34.49
C GLU A 385 -16.10 18.24 34.11
N GLY A 386 -17.19 18.80 33.56
CA GLY A 386 -17.31 20.23 33.19
C GLY A 386 -17.95 20.52 31.83
N SER A 387 -17.69 21.70 31.24
CA SER A 387 -18.27 22.15 29.94
C SER A 387 -17.95 21.24 28.74
N ALA A 388 -16.90 20.41 28.83
CA ALA A 388 -16.54 19.41 27.84
C ALA A 388 -17.42 18.14 27.90
N ALA A 389 -17.97 17.82 29.09
CA ALA A 389 -18.91 16.73 29.30
C ALA A 389 -20.26 17.03 28.60
N THR A 390 -20.75 18.26 28.73
CA THR A 390 -22.01 18.71 28.09
C THR A 390 -21.94 18.72 26.57
N ARG A 391 -20.80 19.05 25.95
CA ARG A 391 -20.66 19.14 24.48
C ARG A 391 -20.87 17.83 23.73
N GLY A 392 -20.65 16.67 24.35
CA GLY A 392 -20.89 15.42 23.64
C GLY A 392 -21.79 14.41 24.35
N GLN A 393 -22.32 14.77 25.52
CA GLN A 393 -23.72 14.50 25.79
C GLN A 393 -24.60 15.08 24.66
N ARG A 394 -24.34 16.33 24.23
CA ARG A 394 -25.07 16.94 23.10
C ARG A 394 -24.94 16.14 21.80
N THR A 395 -23.74 15.69 21.44
CA THR A 395 -23.50 14.84 20.25
C THR A 395 -24.26 13.52 20.30
N ILE A 396 -24.24 12.78 21.43
CA ILE A 396 -24.94 11.50 21.52
C ILE A 396 -26.47 11.69 21.59
N HIS A 397 -26.95 12.79 22.19
CA HIS A 397 -28.36 13.17 22.16
C HIS A 397 -28.85 13.49 20.74
N GLU A 398 -28.03 14.16 19.92
CA GLU A 398 -28.33 14.44 18.50
C GLU A 398 -28.33 13.14 17.66
N VAL A 399 -27.38 12.24 17.92
CA VAL A 399 -27.25 10.96 17.23
C VAL A 399 -28.37 9.98 17.61
N ARG A 400 -28.89 10.04 18.84
CA ARG A 400 -29.94 9.13 19.35
C ARG A 400 -31.12 8.97 18.38
N SER A 401 -31.73 10.08 17.97
CA SER A 401 -32.91 10.06 17.09
C SER A 401 -32.58 9.54 15.69
N LYS A 402 -31.37 9.83 15.19
CA LYS A 402 -30.88 9.36 13.89
C LYS A 402 -30.61 7.85 13.91
N LEU A 403 -30.02 7.36 15.00
CA LEU A 403 -29.73 5.95 15.20
C LEU A 403 -31.01 5.11 15.38
N ASP A 404 -32.01 5.62 16.11
CA ASP A 404 -33.33 4.97 16.19
C ASP A 404 -33.98 4.84 14.80
N LYS A 405 -33.88 5.87 13.95
CA LYS A 405 -34.38 5.83 12.56
C LYS A 405 -33.56 4.88 11.69
N PHE A 406 -32.24 4.87 11.85
CA PHE A 406 -31.33 4.00 11.11
C PHE A 406 -31.59 2.53 11.40
N ILE A 407 -31.70 2.13 12.68
CA ILE A 407 -32.00 0.75 13.09
C ILE A 407 -33.35 0.30 12.53
N LYS A 408 -34.36 1.18 12.52
CA LYS A 408 -35.65 0.88 11.89
C LYS A 408 -35.54 0.68 10.37
N ALA A 409 -34.68 1.45 9.71
CA ALA A 409 -34.50 1.40 8.26
C ALA A 409 -33.72 0.16 7.80
N LEU A 410 -32.83 -0.40 8.62
CA LEU A 410 -32.14 -1.67 8.33
C LEU A 410 -33.10 -2.88 8.30
N GLY A 411 -34.28 -2.76 8.92
CA GLY A 411 -35.27 -3.83 8.98
C GLY A 411 -34.90 -4.97 9.95
N PRO A 412 -35.88 -5.78 10.41
CA PRO A 412 -35.67 -6.86 11.37
C PRO A 412 -35.13 -8.15 10.76
N SER A 413 -34.99 -8.22 9.43
CA SER A 413 -34.71 -9.46 8.70
C SER A 413 -33.25 -9.94 8.80
N GLU A 414 -32.37 -9.18 9.45
CA GLU A 414 -30.94 -9.48 9.56
C GLU A 414 -30.54 -9.73 11.03
N ILE A 415 -29.84 -10.84 11.30
CA ILE A 415 -29.44 -11.26 12.67
C ILE A 415 -28.68 -10.14 13.40
N GLN A 416 -27.86 -9.38 12.67
CA GLN A 416 -27.04 -8.30 13.22
C GLN A 416 -27.84 -7.03 13.53
N SER A 417 -28.94 -6.75 12.81
CA SER A 417 -29.82 -5.61 13.12
C SER A 417 -30.61 -5.85 14.41
N GLY A 418 -31.03 -7.10 14.68
CA GLY A 418 -31.65 -7.50 15.95
C GLY A 418 -30.71 -7.36 17.14
N GLN A 419 -29.44 -7.77 16.99
CA GLN A 419 -28.42 -7.60 18.03
C GLN A 419 -28.09 -6.12 18.28
N LEU A 420 -27.96 -5.32 17.20
CA LEU A 420 -27.77 -3.87 17.31
C LEU A 420 -28.93 -3.19 18.05
N GLN A 421 -30.17 -3.58 17.77
CA GLN A 421 -31.35 -3.04 18.45
C GLN A 421 -31.37 -3.37 19.95
N LYS A 422 -30.99 -4.60 20.30
CA LYS A 422 -30.87 -5.05 21.70
C LYS A 422 -29.82 -4.22 22.45
N ASP A 423 -28.63 -4.13 21.89
CA ASP A 423 -27.49 -3.44 22.52
C ASP A 423 -27.72 -1.93 22.60
N TRP A 424 -28.38 -1.33 21.60
CA TRP A 424 -28.82 0.06 21.65
C TRP A 424 -29.87 0.32 22.73
N THR A 425 -30.79 -0.62 22.96
CA THR A 425 -31.80 -0.50 24.00
C THR A 425 -31.17 -0.60 25.39
N GLU A 426 -30.23 -1.53 25.57
CA GLU A 426 -29.41 -1.64 26.79
C GLU A 426 -28.65 -0.35 27.06
N PHE A 427 -27.95 0.20 26.05
CA PHE A 427 -27.25 1.47 26.16
C PHE A 427 -28.21 2.61 26.56
N LYS A 428 -29.38 2.70 25.92
CA LYS A 428 -30.38 3.74 26.25
C LYS A 428 -30.87 3.63 27.69
N ASN A 429 -31.09 2.41 28.18
CA ASN A 429 -31.54 2.16 29.53
C ASN A 429 -30.47 2.57 30.56
N LEU A 430 -29.19 2.40 30.26
CA LEU A 430 -28.10 2.83 31.16
C LEU A 430 -27.83 4.34 31.09
N ALA A 431 -27.87 4.92 29.89
CA ALA A 431 -27.45 6.30 29.65
C ALA A 431 -28.54 7.35 29.88
N PHE A 432 -29.83 7.02 29.63
CA PHE A 432 -30.92 8.01 29.58
C PHE A 432 -32.06 7.79 30.59
N THR A 433 -32.01 6.75 31.45
CA THR A 433 -33.03 6.58 32.50
C THR A 433 -32.85 7.61 33.61
N ARG A 434 -33.98 8.17 34.10
CA ARG A 434 -33.98 9.06 35.26
C ARG A 434 -33.61 8.26 36.51
N GLY A 435 -32.49 8.61 37.16
CA GLY A 435 -31.97 7.92 38.34
C GLY A 435 -30.96 6.79 38.06
N GLY A 436 -30.60 6.54 36.79
CA GLY A 436 -29.55 5.60 36.41
C GLY A 436 -28.12 6.16 36.59
N PRO A 437 -27.08 5.34 36.36
CA PRO A 437 -25.67 5.72 36.53
C PRO A 437 -25.19 6.83 35.57
N GLY A 438 -26.04 7.28 34.63
CA GLY A 438 -25.77 8.39 33.72
C GLY A 438 -24.55 8.14 32.83
N PHE A 439 -23.94 9.22 32.35
CA PHE A 439 -22.71 9.17 31.56
C PHE A 439 -21.46 8.99 32.45
N SER A 440 -21.32 7.79 33.02
CA SER A 440 -20.19 7.40 33.87
C SER A 440 -19.30 6.32 33.21
N ARG A 441 -18.13 6.03 33.79
CA ARG A 441 -17.19 4.98 33.32
C ARG A 441 -17.85 3.62 33.10
N ASN A 442 -18.94 3.33 33.81
CA ASN A 442 -19.72 2.09 33.67
C ASN A 442 -20.36 1.91 32.27
N LEU A 443 -20.48 2.99 31.46
CA LEU A 443 -20.96 2.90 30.09
C LEU A 443 -19.88 2.47 29.08
N ILE A 444 -18.59 2.53 29.42
CA ILE A 444 -17.49 2.21 28.49
C ILE A 444 -17.68 0.82 27.85
N PRO A 445 -18.00 -0.27 28.59
CA PRO A 445 -18.24 -1.58 27.98
C PRO A 445 -19.41 -1.58 26.98
N SER A 446 -20.49 -0.86 27.30
CA SER A 446 -21.65 -0.72 26.40
C SER A 446 -21.31 0.10 25.14
N CYS A 447 -20.46 1.13 25.26
CA CYS A 447 -19.92 1.87 24.11
C CYS A 447 -19.07 0.97 23.21
N LYS A 448 -18.13 0.19 23.78
CA LYS A 448 -17.32 -0.78 23.04
C LYS A 448 -18.20 -1.79 22.30
N LYS A 449 -19.19 -2.37 22.99
CA LYS A 449 -20.17 -3.29 22.41
C LYS A 449 -20.90 -2.66 21.22
N MET A 450 -21.36 -1.42 21.36
CA MET A 450 -22.06 -0.70 20.29
C MET A 450 -21.17 -0.43 19.07
N LYS A 451 -19.89 -0.07 19.29
CA LYS A 451 -18.90 0.06 18.21
C LYS A 451 -18.75 -1.26 17.45
N THR A 452 -18.58 -2.38 18.18
CA THR A 452 -18.51 -3.72 17.58
C THR A 452 -19.74 -4.06 16.76
N GLN A 453 -20.96 -3.76 17.24
CA GLN A 453 -22.18 -4.03 16.48
C GLN A 453 -22.30 -3.16 15.22
N LEU A 454 -21.92 -1.87 15.30
CA LEU A 454 -21.92 -0.97 14.15
C LEU A 454 -20.92 -1.41 13.08
N CYS A 455 -19.70 -1.82 13.48
CA CYS A 455 -18.73 -2.46 12.60
C CYS A 455 -19.28 -3.79 12.03
N GLY A 456 -20.06 -4.53 12.82
CA GLY A 456 -20.78 -5.71 12.39
C GLY A 456 -21.73 -5.41 11.23
N VAL A 457 -22.67 -4.46 11.40
CA VAL A 457 -23.60 -4.05 10.34
C VAL A 457 -22.84 -3.64 9.07
N TYR A 458 -21.77 -2.86 9.22
CA TYR A 458 -20.93 -2.49 8.09
C TYR A 458 -20.31 -3.71 7.38
N ARG A 459 -19.79 -4.67 8.15
CA ARG A 459 -19.27 -5.94 7.63
C ARG A 459 -20.31 -6.69 6.82
N GLN A 460 -21.55 -6.78 7.31
CA GLN A 460 -22.63 -7.46 6.60
C GLN A 460 -23.02 -6.74 5.31
N CYS A 461 -23.12 -5.41 5.33
CA CYS A 461 -23.52 -4.66 4.15
C CYS A 461 -22.45 -4.63 3.05
N PHE A 462 -21.17 -4.67 3.43
CA PHE A 462 -20.08 -4.38 2.50
C PHE A 462 -19.05 -5.49 2.36
N LEU A 463 -18.69 -6.25 3.39
CA LEU A 463 -17.66 -7.29 3.25
C LEU A 463 -18.21 -8.67 2.90
N LEU A 464 -19.32 -9.07 3.52
CA LEU A 464 -19.97 -10.33 3.19
C LEU A 464 -20.64 -10.20 1.83
N GLN A 465 -20.34 -11.14 0.92
CA GLN A 465 -21.15 -11.29 -0.28
C GLN A 465 -22.53 -11.77 0.15
N SER A 466 -23.57 -11.02 -0.22
CA SER A 466 -24.94 -11.48 -0.07
C SER A 466 -25.11 -12.87 -0.67
N GLY A 467 -25.94 -13.71 -0.03
CA GLY A 467 -26.15 -15.09 -0.43
C GLY A 467 -26.61 -15.26 -1.89
N PRO A 468 -26.71 -16.51 -2.39
CA PRO A 468 -27.00 -16.85 -3.78
C PRO A 468 -28.34 -16.31 -4.35
N SER A 469 -29.19 -15.70 -3.52
CA SER A 469 -30.44 -15.04 -3.93
C SER A 469 -30.30 -13.58 -4.35
N ASP A 470 -29.19 -12.90 -4.01
CA ASP A 470 -28.95 -11.51 -4.38
C ASP A 470 -28.14 -11.46 -5.68
N ILE A 471 -28.73 -10.88 -6.72
CA ILE A 471 -28.03 -10.60 -7.98
C ILE A 471 -26.87 -9.66 -7.65
N PRO A 472 -25.60 -10.03 -7.90
CA PRO A 472 -24.48 -9.17 -7.59
C PRO A 472 -24.63 -7.86 -8.38
N GLN A 473 -24.83 -6.75 -7.65
CA GLN A 473 -24.85 -5.39 -8.20
C GLN A 473 -23.41 -5.00 -8.57
N ARG A 474 -22.98 -5.44 -9.76
CA ARG A 474 -21.66 -5.18 -10.33
C ARG A 474 -21.84 -4.77 -11.79
N LEU A 475 -20.88 -4.02 -12.33
CA LEU A 475 -20.79 -3.80 -13.78
C LEU A 475 -20.85 -5.14 -14.52
N SER A 476 -21.75 -5.25 -15.52
CA SER A 476 -21.88 -6.48 -16.31
C SER A 476 -20.53 -6.86 -16.95
N PRO A 477 -20.20 -8.15 -17.10
CA PRO A 477 -18.97 -8.57 -17.78
C PRO A 477 -18.87 -8.00 -19.21
N GLY A 478 -19.98 -7.91 -19.94
CA GLY A 478 -20.01 -7.30 -21.28
C GLY A 478 -19.67 -5.81 -21.27
N LEU A 479 -20.08 -5.07 -20.22
CA LEU A 479 -19.73 -3.67 -20.06
C LEU A 479 -18.25 -3.48 -19.71
N GLN A 480 -17.68 -4.41 -18.92
CA GLN A 480 -16.25 -4.43 -18.61
C GLN A 480 -15.40 -4.75 -19.86
N GLU A 481 -15.80 -5.75 -20.65
CA GLU A 481 -15.13 -6.08 -21.92
C GLU A 481 -15.21 -4.92 -22.91
N ARG A 482 -16.37 -4.28 -23.04
CA ARG A 482 -16.54 -3.09 -23.87
C ARG A 482 -15.63 -1.94 -23.42
N ALA A 483 -15.53 -1.69 -22.11
CA ALA A 483 -14.61 -0.69 -21.56
C ALA A 483 -13.15 -0.98 -21.94
N GLN A 484 -12.75 -2.23 -21.80
CA GLN A 484 -11.40 -2.70 -22.14
C GLN A 484 -11.11 -2.52 -23.63
N THR A 485 -12.03 -2.93 -24.51
CA THR A 485 -11.90 -2.78 -25.97
C THR A 485 -11.80 -1.33 -26.39
N MET A 486 -12.65 -0.44 -25.85
CA MET A 486 -12.62 0.99 -26.16
C MET A 486 -11.27 1.64 -25.82
N VAL A 487 -10.67 1.30 -24.68
CA VAL A 487 -9.36 1.85 -24.30
C VAL A 487 -8.23 1.21 -25.09
N ARG A 488 -8.31 -0.10 -25.40
CA ARG A 488 -7.34 -0.77 -26.27
C ARG A 488 -7.30 -0.14 -27.66
N GLU A 489 -8.46 0.09 -28.27
CA GLU A 489 -8.54 0.75 -29.58
C GLU A 489 -7.95 2.17 -29.54
N LYS A 490 -8.24 2.94 -28.48
CA LYS A 490 -7.72 4.31 -28.33
C LYS A 490 -6.19 4.36 -28.15
N LEU A 491 -5.59 3.34 -27.54
CA LEU A 491 -4.17 3.31 -27.19
C LEU A 491 -3.32 2.39 -28.08
N MET A 492 -3.90 1.70 -29.07
CA MET A 492 -3.21 0.69 -29.87
C MET A 492 -1.91 1.22 -30.48
N ASP A 493 -1.96 2.37 -31.14
CA ASP A 493 -0.79 2.98 -31.80
C ASP A 493 0.24 3.54 -30.80
N TRP A 494 -0.14 3.70 -29.53
CA TRP A 494 0.70 4.25 -28.48
C TRP A 494 1.29 3.18 -27.57
N LYS A 495 0.87 1.91 -27.70
CA LYS A 495 1.22 0.82 -26.77
C LYS A 495 2.73 0.72 -26.57
N ASP A 496 3.50 0.50 -27.63
CA ASP A 496 4.94 0.26 -27.54
C ASP A 496 5.69 1.54 -27.11
N PHE A 497 5.22 2.70 -27.59
CA PHE A 497 5.73 4.00 -27.14
C PHE A 497 5.56 4.17 -25.63
N LEU A 498 4.38 3.87 -25.07
CA LEU A 498 4.08 4.01 -23.65
C LEU A 498 4.94 3.08 -22.79
N LEU A 499 5.15 1.83 -23.23
CA LEU A 499 6.02 0.89 -22.53
C LEU A 499 7.46 1.41 -22.44
N VAL A 500 8.02 1.93 -23.54
CA VAL A 500 9.36 2.55 -23.54
C VAL A 500 9.38 3.85 -22.72
N LYS A 501 8.37 4.70 -22.89
CA LYS A 501 8.24 5.98 -22.17
C LYS A 501 8.11 5.78 -20.67
N SER A 502 7.47 4.70 -20.21
CA SER A 502 7.41 4.38 -18.78
C SER A 502 8.77 4.01 -18.19
N LYS A 503 9.64 3.38 -18.98
CA LYS A 503 11.01 3.04 -18.58
C LYS A 503 11.94 4.27 -18.59
N ARG A 504 11.68 5.23 -19.50
CA ARG A 504 12.44 6.48 -19.69
C ARG A 504 11.52 7.70 -19.71
N ASN A 505 10.87 7.95 -18.57
CA ASN A 505 9.85 9.00 -18.51
C ASN A 505 10.52 10.38 -18.58
N ILE A 506 11.50 10.58 -17.69
CA ILE A 506 12.31 11.78 -17.59
C ILE A 506 13.77 11.35 -17.65
N THR A 507 14.55 12.12 -18.41
CA THR A 507 15.96 11.86 -18.66
C THR A 507 16.81 12.97 -18.06
N MET A 508 17.98 12.63 -17.51
CA MET A 508 18.95 13.61 -17.02
C MET A 508 19.48 14.49 -18.15
N VAL A 509 19.53 13.97 -19.38
CA VAL A 509 19.90 14.70 -20.60
C VAL A 509 18.99 15.92 -20.84
N SER A 510 17.75 15.90 -20.34
CA SER A 510 16.81 17.03 -20.45
C SER A 510 17.18 18.23 -19.55
N TYR A 511 18.20 18.09 -18.71
CA TYR A 511 18.63 19.09 -17.72
C TYR A 511 20.11 19.48 -17.88
N PRO A 512 20.56 19.90 -19.08
CA PRO A 512 21.97 20.26 -19.32
C PRO A 512 22.41 21.53 -18.59
N ASP A 513 21.46 22.36 -18.16
CA ASP A 513 21.70 23.65 -17.49
C ASP A 513 22.31 23.52 -16.08
N PHE A 514 22.39 22.29 -15.55
CA PHE A 514 22.81 22.00 -14.17
C PHE A 514 24.08 21.13 -14.14
N PRO A 515 25.28 21.69 -14.41
CA PRO A 515 26.50 20.91 -14.45
C PRO A 515 26.78 20.20 -13.11
N GLY A 516 27.12 18.91 -13.20
CA GLY A 516 27.40 18.07 -12.05
C GLY A 516 26.18 17.59 -11.27
N LEU A 517 24.95 17.93 -11.68
CA LEU A 517 23.74 17.27 -11.19
C LEU A 517 23.69 15.83 -11.73
N ILE A 518 23.56 14.86 -10.83
CA ILE A 518 23.50 13.43 -11.18
C ILE A 518 22.06 12.94 -11.14
N HIS A 519 21.30 13.37 -10.14
CA HIS A 519 19.92 12.92 -9.93
C HIS A 519 19.11 13.91 -9.11
N PHE A 520 17.80 13.89 -9.28
CA PHE A 520 16.88 14.62 -8.40
C PHE A 520 15.55 13.89 -8.23
N ILE A 521 14.87 14.15 -7.11
CA ILE A 521 13.49 13.75 -6.89
C ILE A 521 12.76 14.98 -6.40
N CYS A 522 11.75 15.40 -7.15
CA CYS A 522 10.91 16.53 -6.80
C CYS A 522 9.48 16.04 -6.54
N VAL A 523 8.87 16.46 -5.44
CA VAL A 523 7.55 16.00 -5.01
C VAL A 523 6.67 17.19 -4.62
N ASP A 524 5.48 17.27 -5.21
CA ASP A 524 4.39 18.08 -4.69
C ASP A 524 3.60 17.22 -3.69
N ARG A 525 3.79 17.49 -2.40
CA ARG A 525 3.14 16.77 -1.30
C ARG A 525 1.68 17.16 -1.11
N SER A 526 1.24 18.24 -1.73
CA SER A 526 -0.17 18.70 -1.72
C SER A 526 -1.02 17.85 -2.67
N THR A 527 -0.49 17.54 -3.85
CA THR A 527 -1.14 16.68 -4.85
C THR A 527 -0.67 15.21 -4.78
N GLY A 528 0.45 14.96 -4.09
CA GLY A 528 1.08 13.65 -3.96
C GLY A 528 1.73 13.17 -5.26
N GLN A 529 2.18 14.10 -6.10
CA GLN A 529 2.80 13.80 -7.40
C GLN A 529 4.31 14.00 -7.34
N MET A 530 5.05 13.19 -8.08
CA MET A 530 6.49 13.33 -8.19
C MET A 530 7.01 13.38 -9.61
N ILE A 531 8.19 13.97 -9.73
CA ILE A 531 8.97 14.14 -10.94
C ILE A 531 10.41 13.75 -10.61
N ALA A 532 10.94 12.73 -11.27
CA ALA A 532 12.33 12.30 -11.15
C ALA A 532 12.82 11.68 -12.46
N PRO A 533 14.11 11.84 -12.81
CA PRO A 533 14.76 11.04 -13.85
C PRO A 533 14.61 9.54 -13.58
N SER A 534 14.56 8.73 -14.62
CA SER A 534 14.35 7.28 -14.46
C SER A 534 15.62 6.57 -13.98
N LEU A 535 15.54 5.89 -12.82
CA LEU A 535 16.62 5.05 -12.25
C LEU A 535 16.28 3.56 -12.34
N ASN A 536 15.63 3.13 -13.42
CA ASN A 536 15.27 1.73 -13.58
C ASN A 536 16.53 0.90 -13.86
N LEU A 537 16.79 -0.08 -13.01
CA LEU A 537 17.84 -1.08 -13.18
C LEU A 537 17.15 -2.40 -13.55
N THR A 538 17.17 -2.77 -14.82
CA THR A 538 16.97 -4.17 -15.20
C THR A 538 18.24 -4.63 -15.92
N GLU A 539 18.65 -5.88 -15.69
CA GLU A 539 19.94 -6.43 -16.14
C GLU A 539 20.20 -6.27 -17.66
N ARG A 540 19.14 -6.11 -18.45
CA ARG A 540 19.20 -5.99 -19.92
C ARG A 540 18.83 -4.61 -20.48
N ASN A 541 18.22 -3.71 -19.69
CA ASN A 541 17.83 -2.39 -20.20
C ASN A 541 18.89 -1.35 -19.84
N THR A 542 19.30 -0.58 -20.84
CA THR A 542 20.18 0.57 -20.68
C THR A 542 19.47 1.67 -19.87
N SER A 543 19.75 1.74 -18.57
CA SER A 543 19.60 2.98 -17.79
C SER A 543 20.44 4.07 -18.45
N GLU A 544 20.08 5.35 -18.27
CA GLU A 544 20.89 6.47 -18.75
C GLU A 544 22.28 6.52 -18.11
N LEU A 545 22.41 5.91 -16.93
CA LEU A 545 23.67 5.71 -16.22
C LEU A 545 24.43 4.46 -16.68
N GLY A 546 23.92 3.76 -17.71
CA GLY A 546 24.44 2.48 -18.22
C GLY A 546 23.89 1.25 -17.48
N THR A 547 24.28 0.06 -17.92
CA THR A 547 24.08 -1.19 -17.17
C THR A 547 25.27 -1.45 -16.23
N GLY A 548 25.03 -2.09 -15.08
CA GLY A 548 26.09 -2.60 -14.21
C GLY A 548 26.37 -1.82 -12.91
N PRO A 549 27.56 -1.97 -12.29
CA PRO A 549 27.83 -1.59 -10.90
C PRO A 549 27.60 -0.11 -10.57
N LEU A 550 27.85 0.79 -11.52
CA LEU A 550 27.68 2.24 -11.32
C LEU A 550 26.21 2.61 -11.09
N ALA A 551 25.30 2.06 -11.90
CA ALA A 551 23.88 2.37 -11.79
C ALA A 551 23.30 1.84 -10.47
N HIS A 552 23.72 0.64 -10.02
CA HIS A 552 23.42 0.12 -8.68
C HIS A 552 23.98 1.01 -7.57
N PHE A 553 25.21 1.52 -7.74
CA PHE A 553 25.84 2.40 -6.77
C PHE A 553 25.08 3.73 -6.61
N ILE A 554 24.71 4.38 -7.72
CA ILE A 554 23.91 5.62 -7.69
C ILE A 554 22.53 5.36 -7.08
N LYS A 555 21.84 4.27 -7.46
CA LYS A 555 20.57 3.87 -6.84
C LYS A 555 20.72 3.74 -5.32
N ARG A 556 21.74 3.02 -4.84
CA ARG A 556 22.01 2.86 -3.41
C ARG A 556 22.23 4.19 -2.70
N LYS A 557 22.97 5.12 -3.32
CA LYS A 557 23.19 6.47 -2.79
C LYS A 557 21.89 7.27 -2.71
N VAL A 558 21.03 7.20 -3.73
CA VAL A 558 19.71 7.87 -3.74
C VAL A 558 18.77 7.30 -2.66
N TRP A 559 18.69 5.96 -2.53
CA TRP A 559 17.89 5.32 -1.47
C TRP A 559 18.42 5.68 -0.08
N GLY A 560 19.74 5.65 0.10
CA GLY A 560 20.40 6.08 1.35
C GLY A 560 20.13 7.54 1.70
N LEU A 561 20.11 8.43 0.69
CA LEU A 561 19.75 9.84 0.87
C LEU A 561 18.31 10.00 1.36
N VAL A 562 17.34 9.31 0.74
CA VAL A 562 15.95 9.36 1.20
C VAL A 562 15.85 8.89 2.64
N ASN A 563 16.46 7.74 2.99
CA ASN A 563 16.44 7.25 4.37
C ASN A 563 17.05 8.25 5.36
N THR A 564 18.17 8.87 5.00
CA THR A 564 18.85 9.87 5.84
C THR A 564 17.99 11.12 6.04
N THR A 565 17.43 11.66 4.97
CA THR A 565 16.60 12.87 5.01
C THR A 565 15.32 12.67 5.79
N ARG A 566 14.70 11.48 5.72
CA ARG A 566 13.55 11.13 6.57
C ARG A 566 13.90 11.17 8.06
N ARG A 567 15.04 10.64 8.48
CA ARG A 567 15.49 10.72 9.88
C ARG A 567 15.74 12.16 10.34
N TYR A 568 16.29 13.01 9.47
CA TYR A 568 16.46 14.43 9.79
C TYR A 568 15.12 15.17 9.86
N LEU A 569 14.18 14.88 8.94
CA LEU A 569 12.85 15.49 9.00
C LEU A 569 12.08 15.08 10.26
N GLN A 570 12.27 13.84 10.73
CA GLN A 570 11.70 13.38 12.01
C GLN A 570 12.19 14.21 13.19
N LYS A 571 13.44 14.70 13.12
CA LYS A 571 14.06 15.61 14.10
C LYS A 571 13.72 17.09 13.88
N GLY A 572 12.80 17.40 12.96
CA GLY A 572 12.34 18.77 12.69
C GLY A 572 13.17 19.53 11.64
N TYR A 573 14.14 18.90 10.98
CA TYR A 573 14.95 19.57 9.95
C TYR A 573 14.26 19.56 8.59
N SER A 574 13.85 20.73 8.10
CA SER A 574 13.27 20.94 6.77
C SER A 574 14.31 21.02 5.65
N THR A 575 15.57 21.28 5.99
CA THR A 575 16.67 21.41 5.02
C THR A 575 17.89 20.64 5.49
N VAL A 576 18.49 19.85 4.60
CA VAL A 576 19.73 19.12 4.88
C VAL A 576 20.67 19.27 3.70
N THR A 577 21.92 19.62 3.96
CA THR A 577 23.01 19.54 2.99
C THR A 577 24.11 18.69 3.57
N LEU A 578 24.48 17.61 2.89
CA LEU A 578 25.48 16.67 3.38
C LEU A 578 26.43 16.26 2.27
N ARG A 579 27.71 16.10 2.62
CA ARG A 579 28.73 15.57 1.72
C ARG A 579 29.01 14.12 2.09
N ASP A 580 29.01 13.24 1.10
CA ASP A 580 29.29 11.82 1.24
C ASP A 580 30.27 11.39 0.15
N GLY A 581 31.57 11.45 0.50
CA GLY A 581 32.67 11.23 -0.43
C GLY A 581 32.65 12.24 -1.59
N ASP A 582 32.53 11.70 -2.80
CA ASP A 582 32.51 12.45 -4.06
C ASP A 582 31.13 12.99 -4.44
N PHE A 583 30.14 12.86 -3.56
CA PHE A 583 28.77 13.31 -3.79
C PHE A 583 28.36 14.36 -2.76
N TYR A 584 27.55 15.30 -3.24
CA TYR A 584 26.93 16.32 -2.43
C TYR A 584 25.41 16.16 -2.53
N PHE A 585 24.77 15.95 -1.39
CA PHE A 585 23.33 15.77 -1.34
C PHE A 585 22.65 16.95 -0.68
N CYS A 586 21.51 17.34 -1.27
CA CYS A 586 20.67 18.38 -0.73
C CYS A 586 19.23 17.88 -0.59
N TYR A 587 18.59 18.38 0.46
CA TYR A 587 17.21 18.15 0.80
C TYR A 587 16.55 19.47 1.18
N PHE A 588 15.38 19.74 0.61
CA PHE A 588 14.57 20.90 0.95
C PHE A 588 13.11 20.49 1.04
N LEU A 589 12.47 20.87 2.14
CA LEU A 589 11.03 20.89 2.32
C LEU A 589 10.60 22.34 2.52
N TRP A 590 9.66 22.83 1.72
CA TRP A 590 9.17 24.20 1.86
C TRP A 590 7.68 24.30 1.57
N PHE A 591 7.12 25.44 1.98
CA PHE A 591 5.70 25.73 1.85
C PHE A 591 5.51 26.99 1.02
N GLU A 592 4.48 26.97 0.18
CA GLU A 592 4.07 28.10 -0.64
C GLU A 592 2.58 28.34 -0.47
N ASN A 593 2.14 29.58 -0.69
CA ASN A 593 0.71 29.85 -0.85
C ASN A 593 0.26 29.64 -2.31
N GLU A 594 -1.04 29.82 -2.58
CA GLU A 594 -1.61 29.65 -3.92
C GLU A 594 -0.97 30.54 -4.99
N THR A 595 -0.48 31.72 -4.59
CA THR A 595 0.16 32.68 -5.50
C THR A 595 1.61 32.34 -5.83
N GLY A 596 2.18 31.32 -5.19
CA GLY A 596 3.56 30.87 -5.37
C GLY A 596 4.58 31.61 -4.49
N PHE A 597 4.12 32.34 -3.47
CA PHE A 597 5.03 32.94 -2.49
C PHE A 597 5.41 31.92 -1.43
N LYS A 598 6.71 31.79 -1.21
CA LYS A 598 7.26 30.97 -0.13
C LYS A 598 6.83 31.51 1.23
N LEU A 599 6.22 30.65 2.03
CA LEU A 599 5.84 30.95 3.41
C LEU A 599 7.04 30.87 4.34
N GLU A 600 7.01 31.64 5.43
CA GLU A 600 8.02 31.57 6.47
C GLU A 600 8.06 30.17 7.09
N ALA A 601 9.27 29.65 7.32
CA ALA A 601 9.45 28.34 7.90
C ALA A 601 9.03 28.37 9.38
N GLY A 602 7.91 27.73 9.69
CA GLY A 602 7.53 27.44 11.07
C GLY A 602 8.33 26.25 11.62
N ASP A 603 8.40 26.14 12.94
CA ASP A 603 9.05 25.00 13.57
C ASP A 603 8.29 23.70 13.22
N ILE A 604 8.97 22.79 12.52
CA ILE A 604 8.43 21.47 12.20
C ILE A 604 8.39 20.65 13.50
N PRO A 605 7.24 20.06 13.87
CA PRO A 605 7.13 19.25 15.07
C PRO A 605 8.12 18.07 15.04
N VAL A 606 8.93 17.96 16.09
CA VAL A 606 9.81 16.81 16.31
C VAL A 606 8.96 15.59 16.67
N LEU A 607 9.21 14.49 15.99
CA LEU A 607 8.55 13.22 16.23
C LEU A 607 9.45 12.29 17.07
N PRO A 608 8.90 11.58 18.07
CA PRO A 608 9.61 10.53 18.80
C PRO A 608 10.19 9.43 17.89
N ASP A 609 11.22 8.72 18.33
CA ASP A 609 11.89 7.67 17.54
C ASP A 609 10.99 6.46 17.25
N ASP A 610 10.04 6.17 18.13
CA ASP A 610 9.02 5.12 18.05
C ASP A 610 7.79 5.51 17.19
N SER A 611 7.73 6.78 16.74
CA SER A 611 6.60 7.29 15.96
C SER A 611 6.48 6.64 14.58
N ALA A 612 5.30 6.83 13.98
CA ALA A 612 5.01 6.35 12.64
C ALA A 612 6.01 6.92 11.60
N PRO A 613 6.52 6.10 10.66
CA PRO A 613 7.49 6.54 9.68
C PRO A 613 6.96 7.66 8.79
N ILE A 614 7.81 8.63 8.44
CA ILE A 614 7.45 9.73 7.54
C ILE A 614 7.11 9.17 6.16
N GLY A 615 5.95 9.54 5.63
CA GLY A 615 5.42 9.05 4.35
C GLY A 615 4.03 9.58 4.04
N MET A 616 3.35 8.89 3.13
CA MET A 616 1.92 8.98 2.82
C MET A 616 1.22 7.63 3.05
N LEU A 617 1.86 6.51 2.67
CA LEU A 617 1.34 5.14 2.82
C LEU A 617 1.38 4.67 4.26
N ALA A 618 2.54 4.81 4.91
CA ALA A 618 2.73 4.37 6.29
C ALA A 618 1.98 5.27 7.27
N TRP A 619 2.06 6.58 7.05
CA TRP A 619 1.44 7.58 7.89
C TRP A 619 1.25 8.84 7.08
N ASP A 620 0.07 9.45 7.13
CA ASP A 620 -0.22 10.68 6.39
C ASP A 620 0.42 11.91 7.08
N TYR A 621 1.75 11.89 7.15
CA TYR A 621 2.58 12.89 7.81
C TYR A 621 2.40 14.25 7.13
N TYR A 622 2.47 14.28 5.80
CA TYR A 622 2.40 15.54 5.05
C TYR A 622 1.03 16.19 5.13
N ARG A 623 -0.08 15.44 5.15
CA ARG A 623 -1.41 16.05 5.40
C ARG A 623 -1.51 16.66 6.80
N LYS A 624 -0.92 16.02 7.82
CA LYS A 624 -0.88 16.59 9.18
C LYS A 624 -0.03 17.85 9.23
N LEU A 625 1.11 17.84 8.55
CA LEU A 625 2.00 19.00 8.44
C LEU A 625 1.33 20.16 7.71
N LEU A 626 0.65 19.89 6.60
CA LEU A 626 -0.17 20.88 5.88
C LEU A 626 -1.26 21.47 6.78
N ARG A 627 -2.01 20.63 7.51
CA ARG A 627 -3.03 21.10 8.47
C ARG A 627 -2.45 21.95 9.60
N TYR A 628 -1.22 21.65 10.04
CA TYR A 628 -0.52 22.46 11.04
C TYR A 628 -0.19 23.85 10.49
N TYR A 629 0.40 23.93 9.30
CA TYR A 629 0.73 25.20 8.64
C TYR A 629 -0.52 26.01 8.25
N SER A 630 -1.56 25.37 7.71
CA SER A 630 -2.81 26.06 7.33
C SER A 630 -3.52 26.71 8.53
N LYS A 631 -3.33 26.22 9.76
CA LYS A 631 -3.87 26.89 10.96
C LYS A 631 -3.18 28.22 11.25
N ASN A 632 -1.89 28.33 10.91
CA ASN A 632 -1.10 29.53 11.11
C ASN A 632 -1.32 30.56 9.98
N HIS A 633 -1.74 30.11 8.81
CA HIS A 633 -2.02 30.94 7.62
C HIS A 633 -3.52 30.86 7.25
N GLN A 634 -4.38 31.44 8.09
CA GLN A 634 -5.83 31.39 7.88
C GLN A 634 -6.25 32.11 6.59
N GLY A 635 -6.96 31.40 5.72
CA GLY A 635 -7.53 31.95 4.48
C GLY A 635 -6.69 31.71 3.22
N GLU A 636 -5.49 31.13 3.33
CA GLU A 636 -4.66 30.75 2.18
C GLU A 636 -4.53 29.23 2.09
N VAL A 637 -4.61 28.67 0.87
CA VAL A 637 -4.26 27.26 0.66
C VAL A 637 -2.75 27.13 0.64
N VAL A 638 -2.25 26.33 1.58
CA VAL A 638 -0.83 26.03 1.72
C VAL A 638 -0.49 24.82 0.87
N LYS A 639 0.54 24.95 0.04
CA LYS A 639 1.17 23.86 -0.71
C LYS A 639 2.48 23.47 -0.06
N CYS A 640 2.82 22.19 -0.14
CA CYS A 640 4.04 21.62 0.41
C CYS A 640 4.84 20.94 -0.70
N TYR A 641 6.10 21.35 -0.82
CA TYR A 641 7.01 20.85 -1.85
C TYR A 641 8.26 20.28 -1.21
N GLU A 642 8.79 19.25 -1.86
CA GLU A 642 9.98 18.55 -1.44
C GLU A 642 10.94 18.33 -2.61
N LEU A 643 12.22 18.58 -2.39
CA LEU A 643 13.28 18.39 -3.38
C LEU A 643 14.46 17.65 -2.76
N LEU A 644 14.88 16.57 -3.41
CA LEU A 644 16.13 15.86 -3.16
C LEU A 644 17.03 15.99 -4.39
N THR A 645 18.31 16.29 -4.20
CA THR A 645 19.27 16.34 -5.31
C THR A 645 20.58 15.67 -4.95
N VAL A 646 21.20 15.02 -5.95
CA VAL A 646 22.54 14.46 -5.89
C VAL A 646 23.41 15.23 -6.89
N HIS A 647 24.47 15.87 -6.40
CA HIS A 647 25.47 16.55 -7.21
C HIS A 647 26.85 15.90 -7.02
N LEU A 648 27.77 16.10 -7.96
CA LEU A 648 29.18 15.81 -7.76
C LEU A 648 29.78 16.77 -6.72
N GLY A 649 30.55 16.23 -5.79
CA GLY A 649 31.17 16.96 -4.68
C GLY A 649 32.29 17.92 -5.09
N VAL A 650 32.65 17.96 -6.38
CA VAL A 650 33.56 18.96 -6.96
C VAL A 650 32.87 20.30 -7.23
N ILE A 651 31.54 20.33 -7.30
CA ILE A 651 30.78 21.55 -7.54
C ILE A 651 30.69 22.36 -6.24
N PRO A 652 31.01 23.67 -6.25
CA PRO A 652 30.86 24.54 -5.08
C PRO A 652 29.44 24.56 -4.53
N THR A 653 29.30 24.56 -3.20
CA THR A 653 28.01 24.50 -2.51
C THR A 653 27.08 25.66 -2.89
N GLU A 654 27.62 26.87 -3.10
CA GLU A 654 26.83 28.03 -3.51
C GLU A 654 26.15 27.81 -4.86
N ILE A 655 26.86 27.18 -5.80
CA ILE A 655 26.36 26.83 -7.12
C ILE A 655 25.30 25.73 -7.01
N ILE A 656 25.54 24.71 -6.18
CA ILE A 656 24.56 23.65 -5.92
C ILE A 656 23.25 24.22 -5.37
N LEU A 657 23.32 25.15 -4.40
CA LEU A 657 22.14 25.78 -3.84
C LEU A 657 21.39 26.63 -4.89
N GLN A 658 22.12 27.30 -5.78
CA GLN A 658 21.54 28.02 -6.91
C GLN A 658 20.85 27.05 -7.89
N HIS A 659 21.49 25.94 -8.25
CA HIS A 659 20.90 24.89 -9.08
C HIS A 659 19.60 24.38 -8.48
N CYS A 660 19.57 24.08 -7.18
CA CYS A 660 18.37 23.58 -6.51
C CYS A 660 17.19 24.57 -6.62
N ARG A 661 17.44 25.87 -6.47
CA ARG A 661 16.42 26.92 -6.61
C ARG A 661 15.90 27.03 -8.04
N GLN A 662 16.81 27.06 -9.01
CA GLN A 662 16.47 27.14 -10.43
C GLN A 662 15.74 25.89 -10.92
N LEU A 663 16.16 24.70 -10.46
CA LEU A 663 15.50 23.43 -10.77
C LEU A 663 14.08 23.40 -10.20
N ALA A 664 13.89 23.79 -8.93
CA ALA A 664 12.56 23.88 -8.34
C ALA A 664 11.64 24.82 -9.15
N SER A 665 12.15 25.98 -9.59
CA SER A 665 11.42 26.91 -10.47
C SER A 665 11.06 26.25 -11.80
N LYS A 666 12.03 25.65 -12.49
CA LYS A 666 11.84 25.03 -13.82
C LYS A 666 10.83 23.86 -13.77
N LEU A 667 10.82 23.10 -12.68
CA LEU A 667 9.91 21.96 -12.51
C LEU A 667 8.47 22.38 -12.13
N TRP A 668 8.30 23.51 -11.43
CA TRP A 668 7.00 23.94 -10.87
C TRP A 668 6.39 25.23 -11.46
N GLU A 669 7.14 25.93 -12.32
CA GLU A 669 6.62 26.94 -13.26
C GLU A 669 5.54 26.45 -14.26
N PRO A 670 5.23 25.14 -14.44
CA PRO A 670 4.03 24.71 -15.16
C PRO A 670 2.72 25.24 -14.59
N SER A 671 2.68 25.68 -13.33
CA SER A 671 1.48 26.31 -12.76
C SER A 671 1.11 27.66 -13.41
N ARG A 672 1.96 28.18 -14.32
CA ARG A 672 1.68 29.39 -15.13
C ARG A 672 1.84 29.18 -16.63
N ASN A 673 2.10 27.96 -17.09
CA ASN A 673 2.23 27.66 -18.52
C ASN A 673 1.03 26.82 -18.96
N PRO A 674 0.10 27.34 -19.79
CA PRO A 674 -1.12 26.63 -20.21
C PRO A 674 -0.85 25.50 -21.23
N LEU A 675 0.33 24.88 -21.20
CA LEU A 675 0.80 23.87 -22.16
C LEU A 675 1.30 22.58 -21.47
N LEU A 676 0.87 22.34 -20.22
CA LEU A 676 1.02 21.07 -19.51
C LEU A 676 -0.33 20.50 -19.08
#